data_AF-A0A495E6J8-F1
#
_entry.id   AF-A0A495E6J8-F1
#
_cell.length_a   1.000
_cell.length_b   1.000
_cell.length_c   1.000
_cell.angle_alpha   90.00
_cell.angle_beta   90.00
_cell.angle_gamma   90.00
#
_symmetry.space_group_name_H-M   'P 1'
#
loop_
_entity.id
_entity.type
_entity.pdbx_description
1 polymer ?
#
loop_
_entity_poly.entity_id
_entity_poly.type
_entity_poly.pdbx_seq_one_letter_code
_entity_poly.pdbx_strand_id
1 'polypeptide(L)'
;MKIKLALVFTLSILLNHVYGFQKQDFNSIEQFETGLTISKVRTAQNKKQTFILGSSYEGTIIAVSYEGKRLWENKLSGFMNHDVWCADVTNDGRDEIFAANADGNLYCLNYKGELLWKFRENNAPMYAVTVITKDKTPYIVCGGYDKNIYYLSSSGDLLKTIASKDYSVEKAKGANSKEVPTGNAHISNFIRTIKKADGSEVLAVQGVNHTMSIQARGSLYLFHPLDEKPFKTIDLEGKRLLGELKVVDVGLDGDQEIIAGSSTMIHESSLLKVDLETYEQELFEISKIKKKIDRFGYRVTQPEIITQNGKQSYFVLFGSRILLVPLDFNLEKTEVLVSKYSFNDMWKDGKGNIILASIQSGGSEIYVLNPNKPNWKQAYENLIPKGKIASIIANTKEVKEQLNVFTAPIEERKPLPVYLMSEGVPPSIKTLVDDIKENYKSPVFLNRSGSDKEKWDRSSIENEKYRDRRDRRMKYILSQDQVIKKITSKYKGGPGIAYWGGHGNDPYMYQLSTTKKVLNAAKGKKTVLIFPELEDHSDNFNYVMEDYFYPLAKHARETNANIYVRTKHAFWQANVYLPTWSRLVSGEFSDVFVPAMEETTDKSMDLSIAGRLGIWTSGATDSWGSRCARDNPSLDRLRQHSHQMLPNHFLRNMIYHVSSGAQYLDNFNVDQEYMSLLWELIAKGALYVPKRSEILSFSPVNLGMLSPDKHYLEESSNAKWTTFYDEEKEKNNPLVFSHLNGSWPGAPVTEWDFSKYAGGVQDRRLNFLPTYTNGLVLLTPPQNGIYADKKAKRGTLTSHLHPMYKNIMKEYYTDGRNYYSADGTQTYKANEYYKVIAKDIKDNAKKLPLTVSGDVAWVVAQSSPKHLRLTLIDGGYLNPDDREVTIQFNTVVPIKVTDLLSGEEFTPNANGELQIKVSCGLFRFIDIEFTGFK
;
A
#
# COMPACT_ATOMS: atom_id res chain seq x y z
N MET A 1 13.12 49.52 67.52
CA MET A 1 12.62 50.37 66.42
C MET A 1 12.93 49.67 65.09
N LYS A 2 11.90 49.15 64.37
CA LYS A 2 11.85 48.51 63.02
C LYS A 2 12.81 47.29 62.71
N ILE A 3 12.46 46.09 62.19
CA ILE A 3 11.33 45.43 61.42
C ILE A 3 11.51 45.51 59.88
N LYS A 4 11.50 44.43 59.02
CA LYS A 4 11.56 42.93 59.15
C LYS A 4 11.67 42.24 57.73
N LEU A 5 11.75 40.89 57.66
CA LEU A 5 11.58 39.96 56.47
C LEU A 5 12.77 39.84 55.47
N ALA A 6 13.29 38.68 55.02
CA ALA A 6 12.78 37.38 54.46
C ALA A 6 12.87 37.36 52.90
N LEU A 7 13.17 36.26 52.18
CA LEU A 7 13.03 34.80 52.41
C LEU A 7 14.25 34.02 51.85
N VAL A 8 14.45 32.76 52.28
CA VAL A 8 15.68 31.96 52.03
C VAL A 8 15.52 30.90 50.92
N PHE A 9 16.56 30.76 50.09
CA PHE A 9 16.83 29.59 49.23
C PHE A 9 17.85 28.68 49.93
N THR A 10 17.59 27.38 50.05
CA THR A 10 18.68 26.42 50.39
C THR A 10 18.49 25.04 49.78
N LEU A 11 19.60 24.54 49.23
CA LEU A 11 19.90 23.12 48.97
C LEU A 11 19.60 22.22 50.18
N SER A 12 19.30 20.95 49.90
CA SER A 12 19.70 19.82 50.75
C SER A 12 19.92 18.56 49.91
N ILE A 13 21.06 17.91 50.12
CA ILE A 13 21.48 16.66 49.48
C ILE A 13 21.45 15.53 50.53
N LEU A 14 20.99 14.34 50.12
CA LEU A 14 21.11 13.04 50.79
C LEU A 14 20.62 12.90 52.24
N LEU A 15 19.58 12.09 52.42
CA LEU A 15 19.61 11.03 53.42
C LEU A 15 18.74 9.85 52.97
N ASN A 16 19.38 8.71 52.72
CA ASN A 16 18.69 7.44 52.46
C ASN A 16 17.92 7.02 53.71
N HIS A 17 16.62 6.77 53.58
CA HIS A 17 15.88 5.93 54.53
C HIS A 17 15.14 4.83 53.78
N VAL A 18 15.34 3.62 54.28
CA VAL A 18 14.94 2.37 53.63
C VAL A 18 13.44 2.16 53.82
N TYR A 19 12.68 2.41 52.75
CA TYR A 19 11.51 1.57 52.47
C TYR A 19 11.92 0.55 51.43
N GLY A 20 11.85 -0.73 51.82
CA GLY A 20 12.09 -1.85 50.93
C GLY A 20 10.99 -1.96 49.89
N PHE A 21 11.04 -1.14 48.85
CA PHE A 21 10.38 -1.48 47.60
C PHE A 21 11.05 -2.75 47.08
N GLN A 22 10.36 -3.88 47.29
CA GLN A 22 10.55 -5.04 46.43
C GLN A 22 10.51 -4.54 44.99
N LYS A 23 11.55 -4.88 44.24
CA LYS A 23 11.63 -4.63 42.80
C LYS A 23 10.60 -5.56 42.14
N GLN A 24 9.33 -5.17 42.18
CA GLN A 24 8.26 -5.88 41.49
C GLN A 24 8.61 -5.93 40.00
N ASP A 25 8.51 -7.10 39.37
CA ASP A 25 8.67 -7.19 37.93
C ASP A 25 7.48 -6.50 37.24
N PHE A 26 7.71 -5.26 36.84
CA PHE A 26 6.68 -4.32 36.38
C PHE A 26 6.27 -4.50 34.90
N ASN A 27 7.05 -5.25 34.11
CA ASN A 27 6.81 -5.43 32.68
C ASN A 27 5.69 -6.45 32.44
N SER A 28 4.45 -5.95 32.35
CA SER A 28 3.29 -6.72 31.86
C SER A 28 3.22 -6.81 30.33
N ILE A 29 4.11 -6.10 29.64
CA ILE A 29 4.44 -6.30 28.23
C ILE A 29 5.98 -6.39 28.11
N GLU A 30 6.46 -7.49 27.56
CA GLU A 30 7.86 -7.66 27.15
C GLU A 30 8.02 -7.29 25.67
N GLN A 31 9.22 -6.83 25.30
CA GLN A 31 9.55 -6.29 23.98
C GLN A 31 10.83 -6.95 23.46
N PHE A 32 10.72 -7.69 22.35
CA PHE A 32 11.84 -8.39 21.73
C PHE A 32 12.15 -7.75 20.38
N GLU A 33 13.27 -7.04 20.29
CA GLU A 33 13.76 -6.47 19.04
C GLU A 33 14.25 -7.57 18.10
N THR A 34 13.73 -7.63 16.88
CA THR A 34 14.03 -8.72 15.93
C THR A 34 14.80 -8.27 14.69
N GLY A 35 14.95 -6.97 14.44
CA GLY A 35 15.51 -6.39 13.21
C GLY A 35 14.58 -6.46 11.99
N LEU A 36 13.53 -7.28 12.03
CA LEU A 36 12.65 -7.58 10.90
C LEU A 36 11.23 -7.09 11.17
N THR A 37 10.52 -6.59 10.15
CA THR A 37 9.10 -6.24 10.31
C THR A 37 8.27 -7.51 10.36
N ILE A 38 7.90 -7.97 11.56
CA ILE A 38 7.14 -9.21 11.75
C ILE A 38 5.68 -8.98 11.38
N SER A 39 5.22 -9.72 10.39
CA SER A 39 3.84 -9.69 9.86
C SER A 39 2.93 -10.73 10.50
N LYS A 40 3.48 -11.84 11.04
CA LYS A 40 2.74 -12.90 11.73
C LYS A 40 3.51 -13.47 12.91
N VAL A 41 2.80 -13.94 13.93
CA VAL A 41 3.39 -14.62 15.11
C VAL A 41 2.71 -15.94 15.41
N ARG A 42 3.48 -16.94 15.83
CA ARG A 42 3.01 -18.27 16.29
C ARG A 42 3.87 -18.74 17.47
N THR A 43 3.55 -19.89 18.03
CA THR A 43 4.41 -20.62 18.98
C THR A 43 4.66 -22.03 18.49
N ALA A 44 5.86 -22.53 18.74
CA ALA A 44 6.23 -23.92 18.47
C ALA A 44 6.93 -24.57 19.68
N GLN A 45 6.88 -25.90 19.75
CA GLN A 45 7.45 -26.72 20.81
C GLN A 45 8.77 -27.38 20.37
N ASN A 46 9.68 -27.49 21.33
CA ASN A 46 10.78 -28.43 21.34
C ASN A 46 10.71 -29.23 22.65
N LYS A 47 10.05 -30.39 22.59
CA LYS A 47 9.69 -31.25 23.73
C LYS A 47 8.81 -30.54 24.77
N LYS A 48 9.42 -29.95 25.79
CA LYS A 48 8.74 -29.20 26.86
C LYS A 48 9.05 -27.70 26.83
N GLN A 49 9.80 -27.24 25.83
CA GLN A 49 10.20 -25.85 25.68
C GLN A 49 9.41 -25.20 24.54
N THR A 50 8.61 -24.19 24.86
CA THR A 50 7.92 -23.37 23.86
C THR A 50 8.79 -22.19 23.45
N PHE A 51 8.85 -21.89 22.16
CA PHE A 51 9.48 -20.70 21.61
C PHE A 51 8.51 -19.95 20.70
N ILE A 52 8.79 -18.66 20.49
CA ILE A 52 7.98 -17.78 19.64
C ILE A 52 8.53 -17.83 18.23
N LEU A 53 7.62 -17.88 17.25
CA LEU A 53 7.93 -17.76 15.84
C LEU A 53 7.42 -16.44 15.30
N GLY A 54 8.24 -15.76 14.50
CA GLY A 54 7.84 -14.59 13.72
C GLY A 54 8.05 -14.84 12.23
N SER A 55 7.07 -14.50 11.39
CA SER A 55 7.26 -14.37 9.94
C SER A 55 7.42 -12.90 9.59
N SER A 56 8.50 -12.53 8.91
CA SER A 56 8.76 -11.16 8.48
C SER A 56 7.87 -10.72 7.30
N TYR A 57 8.04 -9.48 6.87
CA TYR A 57 7.43 -8.91 5.68
C TYR A 57 7.94 -9.59 4.40
N GLU A 58 9.23 -9.92 4.36
CA GLU A 58 9.92 -10.67 3.30
C GLU A 58 9.63 -12.18 3.33
N GLY A 59 8.96 -12.70 4.36
CA GLY A 59 8.70 -14.14 4.52
C GLY A 59 9.79 -14.92 5.24
N THR A 60 10.81 -14.25 5.77
CA THR A 60 11.80 -14.86 6.69
C THR A 60 11.08 -15.36 7.95
N ILE A 61 11.30 -16.62 8.31
CA ILE A 61 10.87 -17.18 9.59
C ILE A 61 12.02 -17.05 10.61
N ILE A 62 11.73 -16.48 11.78
CA ILE A 62 12.64 -16.45 12.92
C ILE A 62 12.04 -17.17 14.12
N ALA A 63 12.90 -17.79 14.92
CA ALA A 63 12.55 -18.24 16.27
C ALA A 63 13.20 -17.34 17.33
N VAL A 64 12.44 -17.02 18.37
CA VAL A 64 12.86 -16.17 19.49
C VAL A 64 12.43 -16.84 20.81
N SER A 65 13.30 -16.84 21.81
CA SER A 65 12.96 -17.32 23.16
C SER A 65 12.12 -16.29 23.94
N TYR A 66 11.54 -16.70 25.07
CA TYR A 66 10.82 -15.77 25.96
C TYR A 66 11.75 -14.80 26.71
N GLU A 67 13.08 -14.92 26.55
CA GLU A 67 14.07 -13.94 27.00
C GLU A 67 14.48 -12.98 25.87
N GLY A 68 13.79 -13.02 24.72
CA GLY A 68 14.06 -12.17 23.54
C GLY A 68 15.29 -12.58 22.72
N LYS A 69 15.91 -13.74 23.00
CA LYS A 69 17.07 -14.22 22.24
C LYS A 69 16.62 -14.87 20.94
N ARG A 70 17.11 -14.39 19.79
CA ARG A 70 16.97 -15.10 18.51
C ARG A 70 17.65 -16.47 18.60
N LEU A 71 16.89 -17.53 18.34
CA LEU A 71 17.33 -18.92 18.35
C LEU A 71 17.86 -19.35 16.97
N TRP A 72 17.12 -19.01 15.91
CA TRP A 72 17.46 -19.29 14.52
C TRP A 72 16.69 -18.36 13.56
N GLU A 73 17.10 -18.36 12.28
CA GLU A 73 16.47 -17.64 11.17
C GLU A 73 16.52 -18.50 9.90
N ASN A 74 15.46 -18.51 9.10
CA ASN A 74 15.44 -19.04 7.74
C ASN A 74 14.69 -18.06 6.81
N LYS A 75 15.36 -17.62 5.73
CA LYS A 75 14.84 -16.61 4.79
C LYS A 75 13.78 -17.13 3.81
N LEU A 76 13.56 -18.45 3.75
CA LEU A 76 12.75 -19.12 2.73
C LEU A 76 13.11 -18.61 1.32
N SER A 77 12.13 -18.20 0.52
CA SER A 77 12.32 -17.69 -0.84
C SER A 77 12.46 -16.17 -0.96
N GLY A 78 12.29 -15.42 0.13
CA GLY A 78 12.22 -13.94 0.10
C GLY A 78 10.87 -13.37 -0.36
N PHE A 79 9.85 -14.22 -0.56
CA PHE A 79 8.46 -13.83 -0.78
C PHE A 79 7.60 -14.05 0.46
N MET A 80 6.54 -13.26 0.63
CA MET A 80 5.75 -13.24 1.85
C MET A 80 4.98 -14.54 2.13
N ASN A 81 4.80 -14.88 3.41
CA ASN A 81 3.93 -15.98 3.84
C ASN A 81 2.49 -15.48 4.09
N HIS A 82 1.49 -16.17 3.55
CA HIS A 82 0.07 -15.91 3.74
C HIS A 82 -0.52 -16.54 4.99
N ASP A 83 -0.02 -17.70 5.41
CA ASP A 83 -0.28 -18.30 6.72
C ASP A 83 0.95 -19.08 7.22
N VAL A 84 1.03 -19.27 8.53
CA VAL A 84 2.06 -20.07 9.21
C VAL A 84 1.36 -20.96 10.23
N TRP A 85 1.70 -22.24 10.25
CA TRP A 85 1.17 -23.22 11.19
C TRP A 85 2.29 -24.04 11.82
N CYS A 86 2.06 -24.55 13.02
CA CYS A 86 3.05 -25.33 13.78
C CYS A 86 2.36 -26.56 14.37
N ALA A 87 2.92 -27.74 14.13
CA ALA A 87 2.43 -28.98 14.70
C ALA A 87 3.51 -30.08 14.60
N ASP A 88 3.63 -30.89 15.64
CA ASP A 88 4.36 -32.16 15.62
C ASP A 88 3.64 -33.16 14.71
N VAL A 89 4.16 -33.36 13.49
CA VAL A 89 3.63 -34.36 12.52
C VAL A 89 4.46 -35.64 12.51
N THR A 90 5.48 -35.72 13.36
CA THR A 90 6.36 -36.90 13.50
C THR A 90 6.15 -37.66 14.82
N ASN A 91 5.37 -37.09 15.75
CA ASN A 91 5.16 -37.52 17.13
C ASN A 91 6.47 -37.60 17.96
N ASP A 92 7.45 -36.74 17.65
CA ASP A 92 8.77 -36.71 18.31
C ASP A 92 8.84 -35.72 19.51
N GLY A 93 7.74 -35.01 19.74
CA GLY A 93 7.55 -33.97 20.74
C GLY A 93 7.99 -32.58 20.27
N ARG A 94 8.27 -32.37 18.98
CA ARG A 94 8.72 -31.09 18.44
C ARG A 94 7.86 -30.71 17.25
N ASP A 95 7.54 -29.42 17.13
CA ASP A 95 6.70 -28.98 16.02
C ASP A 95 7.52 -28.79 14.74
N GLU A 96 7.00 -29.34 13.64
CA GLU A 96 7.30 -28.87 12.30
C GLU A 96 6.61 -27.51 12.07
N ILE A 97 7.28 -26.62 11.33
CA ILE A 97 6.78 -25.29 10.98
C ILE A 97 6.41 -25.26 9.50
N PHE A 98 5.14 -25.00 9.22
CA PHE A 98 4.59 -24.90 7.87
C PHE A 98 4.39 -23.44 7.48
N ALA A 99 4.85 -23.05 6.29
CA ALA A 99 4.70 -21.70 5.76
C ALA A 99 4.07 -21.73 4.36
N ALA A 100 2.84 -21.24 4.25
CA ALA A 100 2.11 -21.08 2.99
C ALA A 100 2.59 -19.79 2.31
N ASN A 101 3.30 -19.91 1.17
CA ASN A 101 4.05 -18.80 0.58
C ASN A 101 3.38 -18.23 -0.69
N ALA A 102 3.55 -16.92 -0.91
CA ALA A 102 3.06 -16.22 -2.08
C ALA A 102 3.69 -16.69 -3.41
N ASP A 103 4.82 -17.39 -3.37
CA ASP A 103 5.40 -18.06 -4.54
C ASP A 103 4.73 -19.40 -4.90
N GLY A 104 3.69 -19.82 -4.16
CA GLY A 104 2.94 -21.05 -4.40
C GLY A 104 3.51 -22.31 -3.75
N ASN A 105 4.66 -22.22 -3.07
CA ASN A 105 5.16 -23.33 -2.26
C ASN A 105 4.43 -23.37 -0.90
N LEU A 106 4.20 -24.57 -0.39
CA LEU A 106 4.16 -24.83 1.05
C LEU A 106 5.56 -25.29 1.48
N TYR A 107 6.19 -24.57 2.41
CA TYR A 107 7.47 -24.98 3.02
C TYR A 107 7.24 -25.69 4.35
N CYS A 108 8.05 -26.72 4.64
CA CYS A 108 8.13 -27.36 5.95
C CYS A 108 9.55 -27.22 6.51
N LEU A 109 9.68 -26.58 7.68
CA LEU A 109 10.93 -26.50 8.46
C LEU A 109 10.82 -27.38 9.71
N ASN A 110 11.94 -27.94 10.16
CA ASN A 110 12.00 -28.55 11.50
C ASN A 110 12.07 -27.48 12.60
N TYR A 111 12.00 -27.92 13.86
CA TYR A 111 12.08 -27.07 15.06
C TYR A 111 13.34 -26.17 15.18
N LYS A 112 14.39 -26.40 14.37
CA LYS A 112 15.60 -25.56 14.29
C LYS A 112 15.59 -24.59 13.11
N GLY A 113 14.52 -24.56 12.31
CA GLY A 113 14.41 -23.77 11.09
C GLY A 113 15.10 -24.38 9.87
N GLU A 114 15.58 -25.63 9.94
CA GLU A 114 16.19 -26.33 8.80
C GLU A 114 15.07 -26.81 7.85
N LEU A 115 15.20 -26.57 6.53
CA LEU A 115 14.20 -27.00 5.54
C LEU A 115 14.18 -28.53 5.43
N LEU A 116 13.02 -29.13 5.69
CA LEU A 116 12.79 -30.57 5.50
C LEU A 116 12.34 -30.88 4.08
N TRP A 117 11.28 -30.21 3.63
CA TRP A 117 10.69 -30.39 2.31
C TRP A 117 9.87 -29.16 1.90
N LYS A 118 9.45 -29.14 0.63
CA LYS A 118 8.48 -28.17 0.11
C LYS A 118 7.58 -28.82 -0.94
N PHE A 119 6.32 -28.42 -0.97
CA PHE A 119 5.32 -28.85 -1.95
C PHE A 119 4.90 -27.66 -2.82
N ARG A 120 4.77 -27.85 -4.13
CA ARG A 120 4.31 -26.81 -5.08
C ARG A 120 3.73 -27.48 -6.32
N GLU A 121 2.42 -27.39 -6.49
CA GLU A 121 1.74 -27.87 -7.70
C GLU A 121 1.94 -26.90 -8.88
N ASN A 122 1.79 -25.59 -8.61
CA ASN A 122 1.79 -24.56 -9.65
C ASN A 122 2.32 -23.20 -9.10
N ASN A 123 2.12 -22.11 -9.86
CA ASN A 123 2.63 -20.78 -9.50
C ASN A 123 1.64 -19.91 -8.69
N ALA A 124 0.38 -20.31 -8.51
CA ALA A 124 -0.60 -19.53 -7.78
C ALA A 124 -0.23 -19.44 -6.28
N PRO A 125 -0.45 -18.30 -5.60
CA PRO A 125 -0.13 -18.15 -4.18
C PRO A 125 -0.78 -19.22 -3.29
N MET A 126 0.05 -19.88 -2.47
CA MET A 126 -0.38 -20.80 -1.42
C MET A 126 -0.82 -19.98 -0.22
N TYR A 127 -2.07 -20.14 0.23
CA TYR A 127 -2.72 -19.13 1.07
C TYR A 127 -3.03 -19.57 2.50
N ALA A 128 -3.41 -20.82 2.70
CA ALA A 128 -3.78 -21.37 4.01
C ALA A 128 -3.17 -22.76 4.24
N VAL A 129 -2.87 -23.08 5.51
CA VAL A 129 -2.40 -24.40 5.93
C VAL A 129 -2.86 -24.73 7.35
N THR A 130 -3.13 -26.02 7.60
CA THR A 130 -3.30 -26.60 8.95
C THR A 130 -2.86 -28.07 8.96
N VAL A 131 -2.99 -28.73 10.10
CA VAL A 131 -2.76 -30.19 10.25
C VAL A 131 -4.00 -30.83 10.86
N ILE A 132 -4.46 -31.93 10.29
CA ILE A 132 -5.59 -32.73 10.78
C ILE A 132 -5.18 -34.19 10.95
N THR A 133 -5.76 -34.86 11.94
CA THR A 133 -5.43 -36.23 12.33
C THR A 133 -6.58 -37.17 11.99
N LYS A 134 -6.29 -38.31 11.38
CA LYS A 134 -7.22 -39.45 11.24
C LYS A 134 -6.52 -40.72 11.67
N ASP A 135 -7.13 -41.50 12.56
CA ASP A 135 -6.58 -42.78 13.02
C ASP A 135 -5.12 -42.69 13.51
N LYS A 136 -4.82 -41.62 14.28
CA LYS A 136 -3.49 -41.22 14.78
C LYS A 136 -2.45 -40.85 13.70
N THR A 137 -2.85 -40.79 12.43
CA THR A 137 -2.00 -40.34 11.33
C THR A 137 -2.26 -38.84 11.07
N PRO A 138 -1.23 -37.98 11.16
CA PRO A 138 -1.36 -36.57 10.81
C PRO A 138 -1.28 -36.36 9.29
N TYR A 139 -2.09 -35.45 8.78
CA TYR A 139 -2.14 -35.00 7.40
C TYR A 139 -2.01 -33.48 7.37
N ILE A 140 -1.11 -32.97 6.53
CA ILE A 140 -1.00 -31.52 6.31
C ILE A 140 -2.01 -31.14 5.23
N VAL A 141 -2.82 -30.12 5.51
CA VAL A 141 -3.86 -29.66 4.58
C VAL A 141 -3.60 -28.21 4.21
N CYS A 142 -3.41 -27.94 2.93
CA CYS A 142 -3.17 -26.59 2.42
C CYS A 142 -4.04 -26.27 1.20
N GLY A 143 -4.12 -24.99 0.84
CA GLY A 143 -4.88 -24.53 -0.31
C GLY A 143 -4.59 -23.07 -0.65
N GLY A 144 -4.86 -22.68 -1.89
CA GLY A 144 -4.42 -21.40 -2.42
C GLY A 144 -5.33 -20.80 -3.50
N TYR A 145 -4.73 -19.95 -4.30
CA TYR A 145 -5.40 -19.21 -5.38
C TYR A 145 -5.69 -20.04 -6.63
N ASP A 146 -5.16 -21.26 -6.71
CA ASP A 146 -5.51 -22.27 -7.71
C ASP A 146 -6.90 -22.90 -7.52
N LYS A 147 -7.56 -22.59 -6.39
CA LYS A 147 -8.93 -23.02 -6.04
C LYS A 147 -9.01 -24.49 -5.59
N ASN A 148 -7.88 -25.09 -5.21
CA ASN A 148 -7.77 -26.46 -4.72
C ASN A 148 -7.46 -26.53 -3.21
N ILE A 149 -7.72 -27.71 -2.64
CA ILE A 149 -7.22 -28.16 -1.35
C ILE A 149 -6.34 -29.39 -1.60
N TYR A 150 -5.19 -29.44 -0.94
CA TYR A 150 -4.23 -30.54 -1.00
C TYR A 150 -4.09 -31.18 0.37
N TYR A 151 -4.13 -32.52 0.43
CA TYR A 151 -3.69 -33.31 1.58
C TYR A 151 -2.31 -33.88 1.29
N LEU A 152 -1.37 -33.64 2.19
CA LEU A 152 0.01 -34.13 2.11
C LEU A 152 0.34 -35.07 3.29
N SER A 153 1.27 -35.99 3.06
CA SER A 153 1.92 -36.78 4.12
C SER A 153 2.84 -35.92 4.99
N SER A 154 3.30 -36.46 6.12
CA SER A 154 4.34 -35.80 6.95
C SER A 154 5.69 -35.63 6.24
N SER A 155 5.95 -36.39 5.17
CA SER A 155 7.09 -36.21 4.25
C SER A 155 6.84 -35.22 3.11
N GLY A 156 5.64 -34.63 3.00
CA GLY A 156 5.28 -33.64 1.99
C GLY A 156 4.77 -34.21 0.67
N ASP A 157 4.55 -35.53 0.59
CA ASP A 157 4.03 -36.20 -0.62
C ASP A 157 2.54 -35.89 -0.81
N LEU A 158 2.13 -35.61 -2.04
CA LEU A 158 0.73 -35.37 -2.37
C LEU A 158 -0.08 -36.67 -2.26
N LEU A 159 -1.06 -36.68 -1.36
CA LEU A 159 -1.96 -37.82 -1.14
C LEU A 159 -3.33 -37.61 -1.81
N LYS A 160 -3.83 -36.37 -1.84
CA LYS A 160 -5.15 -36.06 -2.39
C LYS A 160 -5.28 -34.58 -2.80
N THR A 161 -5.96 -34.34 -3.91
CA THR A 161 -6.40 -33.01 -4.35
C THR A 161 -7.92 -32.97 -4.38
N ILE A 162 -8.51 -31.89 -3.86
CA ILE A 162 -9.95 -31.62 -3.92
C ILE A 162 -10.15 -30.23 -4.53
N ALA A 163 -10.79 -30.15 -5.71
CA ALA A 163 -11.05 -28.87 -6.34
C ALA A 163 -12.35 -28.25 -5.81
N SER A 164 -12.31 -26.96 -5.43
CA SER A 164 -13.51 -26.29 -4.88
C SER A 164 -14.70 -26.30 -5.84
N LYS A 165 -14.45 -26.36 -7.16
CA LYS A 165 -15.49 -26.43 -8.19
C LYS A 165 -16.45 -27.61 -8.05
N ASP A 166 -16.03 -28.68 -7.38
CA ASP A 166 -16.78 -29.95 -7.29
C ASP A 166 -17.80 -29.96 -6.12
N TYR A 167 -17.74 -28.96 -5.22
CA TYR A 167 -18.67 -28.81 -4.08
C TYR A 167 -19.10 -27.37 -3.75
N SER A 168 -18.42 -26.34 -4.28
CA SER A 168 -18.63 -24.94 -3.89
C SER A 168 -20.02 -24.40 -4.24
N VAL A 169 -20.61 -23.64 -3.32
CA VAL A 169 -21.81 -22.84 -3.54
C VAL A 169 -21.50 -21.39 -3.96
N GLU A 170 -20.22 -20.97 -3.90
CA GLU A 170 -19.77 -19.60 -4.20
C GLU A 170 -19.88 -19.26 -5.68
N LYS A 171 -20.89 -18.47 -6.05
CA LYS A 171 -21.15 -18.10 -7.45
C LYS A 171 -20.53 -16.76 -7.79
N ALA A 172 -19.72 -16.70 -8.84
CA ALA A 172 -19.30 -15.43 -9.41
C ALA A 172 -20.48 -14.77 -10.15
N LYS A 173 -20.83 -13.54 -9.77
CA LYS A 173 -21.90 -12.73 -10.37
C LYS A 173 -21.47 -11.27 -10.45
N GLY A 174 -21.60 -10.66 -11.62
CA GLY A 174 -21.30 -9.24 -11.86
C GLY A 174 -22.39 -8.56 -12.69
N ALA A 175 -22.64 -7.28 -12.42
CA ALA A 175 -23.65 -6.47 -13.12
C ALA A 175 -23.05 -5.51 -14.16
N ASN A 176 -21.76 -5.67 -14.50
CA ASN A 176 -20.96 -4.71 -15.28
C ASN A 176 -20.23 -5.40 -16.45
N SER A 177 -19.77 -4.60 -17.41
CA SER A 177 -19.08 -5.00 -18.64
C SER A 177 -17.62 -5.51 -18.49
N LYS A 178 -17.24 -6.05 -17.33
CA LYS A 178 -15.90 -6.65 -17.09
C LYS A 178 -16.00 -8.17 -17.04
N GLU A 179 -14.92 -8.89 -17.40
CA GLU A 179 -14.82 -10.35 -17.26
C GLU A 179 -15.20 -10.78 -15.81
N VAL A 180 -15.90 -11.90 -15.68
CA VAL A 180 -16.30 -12.52 -14.40
C VAL A 180 -15.83 -13.99 -14.44
N PRO A 181 -15.24 -14.53 -13.36
CA PRO A 181 -14.83 -15.93 -13.32
C PRO A 181 -15.97 -16.90 -13.64
N THR A 182 -15.65 -18.00 -14.31
CA THR A 182 -16.64 -19.03 -14.68
C THR A 182 -16.80 -20.10 -13.61
N GLY A 183 -18.03 -20.58 -13.42
CA GLY A 183 -18.36 -21.68 -12.51
C GLY A 183 -18.62 -21.24 -11.06
N ASN A 184 -19.02 -22.19 -10.22
CA ASN A 184 -19.00 -22.00 -8.77
C ASN A 184 -17.62 -22.47 -8.29
N ALA A 185 -16.85 -21.63 -7.62
CA ALA A 185 -15.51 -21.97 -7.13
C ALA A 185 -15.09 -20.95 -6.07
N HIS A 186 -14.18 -21.34 -5.19
CA HIS A 186 -13.60 -20.45 -4.19
C HIS A 186 -12.11 -20.72 -4.02
N ILE A 187 -11.38 -19.75 -3.46
CA ILE A 187 -10.06 -20.01 -2.86
C ILE A 187 -10.26 -20.38 -1.38
N SER A 188 -9.29 -21.05 -0.78
CA SER A 188 -9.32 -21.37 0.65
C SER A 188 -8.75 -20.19 1.46
N ASN A 189 -9.62 -19.29 1.95
CA ASN A 189 -9.23 -18.11 2.74
C ASN A 189 -8.71 -18.49 4.13
N PHE A 190 -9.28 -19.55 4.71
CA PHE A 190 -8.79 -20.21 5.92
C PHE A 190 -9.01 -21.72 5.79
N ILE A 191 -8.08 -22.48 6.36
CA ILE A 191 -8.22 -23.90 6.63
C ILE A 191 -7.84 -24.09 8.10
N ARG A 192 -8.73 -24.67 8.91
CA ARG A 192 -8.51 -24.90 10.34
C ARG A 192 -9.04 -26.26 10.75
N THR A 193 -8.33 -26.93 11.64
CA THR A 193 -8.79 -28.16 12.29
C THR A 193 -9.60 -27.81 13.53
N ILE A 194 -10.79 -28.40 13.64
CA ILE A 194 -11.69 -28.35 14.80
C ILE A 194 -11.53 -29.66 15.56
N LYS A 195 -11.31 -29.59 16.87
CA LYS A 195 -11.33 -30.75 17.75
C LYS A 195 -12.66 -30.84 18.48
N LYS A 196 -13.15 -32.06 18.63
CA LYS A 196 -14.39 -32.37 19.35
C LYS A 196 -14.08 -33.08 20.67
N ALA A 197 -15.02 -33.05 21.61
CA ALA A 197 -14.87 -33.62 22.96
C ALA A 197 -14.65 -35.15 22.93
N ASP A 198 -15.11 -35.84 21.88
CA ASP A 198 -14.86 -37.26 21.64
C ASP A 198 -13.46 -37.57 21.08
N GLY A 199 -12.65 -36.55 20.81
CA GLY A 199 -11.31 -36.66 20.22
C GLY A 199 -11.29 -36.77 18.69
N SER A 200 -12.44 -36.69 18.02
CA SER A 200 -12.51 -36.58 16.56
C SER A 200 -12.09 -35.19 16.08
N GLU A 201 -11.63 -35.12 14.82
CA GLU A 201 -11.23 -33.86 14.18
C GLU A 201 -12.03 -33.62 12.90
N VAL A 202 -12.43 -32.36 12.70
CA VAL A 202 -13.18 -31.87 11.53
C VAL A 202 -12.37 -30.78 10.83
N LEU A 203 -12.31 -30.83 9.50
CA LEU A 203 -11.67 -29.78 8.72
C LEU A 203 -12.69 -28.67 8.41
N ALA A 204 -12.43 -27.45 8.87
CA ALA A 204 -13.12 -26.25 8.44
C ALA A 204 -12.36 -25.56 7.31
N VAL A 205 -13.01 -25.39 6.16
CA VAL A 205 -12.53 -24.58 5.03
C VAL A 205 -13.45 -23.38 4.85
N GLN A 206 -12.89 -22.18 4.98
CA GLN A 206 -13.61 -20.94 4.73
C GLN A 206 -13.33 -20.48 3.29
N GLY A 207 -14.32 -20.61 2.42
CA GLY A 207 -14.18 -20.35 0.99
C GLY A 207 -14.64 -18.94 0.60
N VAL A 208 -13.83 -18.21 -0.18
CA VAL A 208 -14.21 -16.91 -0.77
C VAL A 208 -13.87 -16.83 -2.26
N ASN A 209 -14.66 -16.08 -3.04
CA ASN A 209 -14.38 -15.84 -4.46
C ASN A 209 -14.12 -14.36 -4.83
N HIS A 210 -14.36 -13.42 -3.91
CA HIS A 210 -14.31 -11.98 -4.21
C HIS A 210 -13.94 -11.18 -2.95
N THR A 211 -13.18 -10.08 -3.10
CA THR A 211 -12.54 -9.36 -1.99
C THR A 211 -13.24 -8.06 -1.56
N MET A 212 -14.26 -7.59 -2.29
CA MET A 212 -14.89 -6.28 -2.03
C MET A 212 -16.44 -6.27 -2.06
N SER A 213 -17.10 -7.42 -2.15
CA SER A 213 -18.57 -7.50 -2.20
C SER A 213 -19.15 -7.39 -0.79
N ILE A 214 -20.43 -7.02 -0.66
CA ILE A 214 -21.12 -7.14 0.63
C ILE A 214 -21.32 -8.61 1.01
N GLN A 215 -21.55 -9.49 0.03
CA GLN A 215 -21.59 -10.95 0.18
C GLN A 215 -20.20 -11.61 0.17
N ALA A 216 -19.10 -10.86 0.24
CA ALA A 216 -17.73 -11.41 0.19
C ALA A 216 -17.33 -12.25 1.42
N ARG A 217 -18.25 -12.49 2.37
CA ARG A 217 -17.98 -13.32 3.54
C ARG A 217 -17.69 -14.77 3.14
N GLY A 218 -18.45 -15.27 2.16
CA GLY A 218 -18.35 -16.63 1.67
C GLY A 218 -18.79 -17.66 2.70
N SER A 219 -18.82 -18.92 2.28
CA SER A 219 -19.31 -20.04 3.09
C SER A 219 -18.20 -20.71 3.91
N LEU A 220 -18.62 -21.43 4.94
CA LEU A 220 -17.82 -22.39 5.70
C LEU A 220 -18.23 -23.80 5.31
N TYR A 221 -17.25 -24.62 4.92
CA TYR A 221 -17.40 -26.00 4.50
C TYR A 221 -16.72 -26.92 5.51
N LEU A 222 -17.45 -27.90 6.05
CA LEU A 222 -16.95 -28.84 7.06
C LEU A 222 -16.80 -30.24 6.45
N PHE A 223 -15.61 -30.84 6.59
CA PHE A 223 -15.28 -32.17 6.06
C PHE A 223 -14.84 -33.10 7.21
N HIS A 224 -15.17 -34.39 7.13
CA HIS A 224 -14.40 -35.38 7.87
C HIS A 224 -13.03 -35.56 7.20
N PRO A 225 -11.99 -36.04 7.91
CA PRO A 225 -10.65 -36.10 7.34
C PRO A 225 -10.61 -37.03 6.10
N LEU A 226 -10.08 -36.50 4.99
CA LEU A 226 -9.94 -37.14 3.66
C LEU A 226 -11.22 -37.24 2.80
N ASP A 227 -12.36 -36.72 3.25
CA ASP A 227 -13.59 -36.70 2.45
C ASP A 227 -13.48 -35.72 1.26
N GLU A 228 -14.07 -36.06 0.12
CA GLU A 228 -14.06 -35.22 -1.11
C GLU A 228 -15.11 -34.12 -1.11
N LYS A 229 -16.12 -34.24 -0.24
CA LYS A 229 -17.25 -33.33 -0.16
C LYS A 229 -17.52 -32.98 1.29
N PRO A 230 -17.92 -31.74 1.58
CA PRO A 230 -18.25 -31.35 2.93
C PRO A 230 -19.55 -32.03 3.37
N PHE A 231 -19.58 -32.56 4.59
CA PHE A 231 -20.81 -33.09 5.20
C PHE A 231 -21.77 -31.95 5.60
N LYS A 232 -21.24 -30.74 5.81
CA LYS A 232 -22.01 -29.53 6.14
C LYS A 232 -21.44 -28.31 5.40
N THR A 233 -22.33 -27.50 4.85
CA THR A 233 -22.01 -26.14 4.38
C THR A 233 -22.83 -25.14 5.19
N ILE A 234 -22.23 -24.02 5.57
CA ILE A 234 -22.82 -22.97 6.41
C ILE A 234 -22.59 -21.62 5.72
N ASP A 235 -23.67 -20.88 5.47
CA ASP A 235 -23.59 -19.47 5.04
C ASP A 235 -23.29 -18.60 6.28
N LEU A 236 -22.28 -17.74 6.19
CA LEU A 236 -21.74 -17.03 7.35
C LEU A 236 -22.40 -15.66 7.53
N GLU A 237 -22.98 -15.43 8.72
CA GLU A 237 -23.75 -14.23 9.01
C GLU A 237 -22.95 -12.94 8.85
N GLY A 238 -23.63 -11.88 8.40
CA GLY A 238 -23.13 -10.49 8.41
C GLY A 238 -22.61 -10.00 7.05
N LYS A 239 -21.55 -9.20 7.04
CA LYS A 239 -21.15 -8.39 5.88
C LYS A 239 -19.63 -8.37 5.70
N ARG A 240 -19.21 -8.35 4.43
CA ARG A 240 -17.80 -8.36 3.98
C ARG A 240 -17.06 -9.63 4.39
N LEU A 241 -15.86 -9.75 3.83
CA LEU A 241 -14.94 -10.88 4.01
C LEU A 241 -14.45 -11.06 5.46
N LEU A 242 -14.10 -12.30 5.79
CA LEU A 242 -13.36 -12.64 7.00
C LEU A 242 -11.86 -12.37 6.81
N GLY A 243 -11.28 -11.69 7.79
CA GLY A 243 -9.86 -11.38 7.89
C GLY A 243 -9.14 -12.14 9.01
N GLU A 244 -9.87 -12.75 9.93
CA GLU A 244 -9.34 -13.73 10.90
C GLU A 244 -10.35 -14.86 11.10
N LEU A 245 -9.85 -16.09 11.30
CA LEU A 245 -10.66 -17.25 11.70
C LEU A 245 -9.82 -18.18 12.58
N LYS A 246 -10.27 -18.34 13.82
CA LYS A 246 -9.71 -19.24 14.82
C LYS A 246 -10.74 -20.24 15.29
N VAL A 247 -10.22 -21.33 15.82
CA VAL A 247 -10.96 -22.37 16.52
C VAL A 247 -10.59 -22.29 17.99
N VAL A 248 -11.58 -22.30 18.87
CA VAL A 248 -11.45 -22.08 20.32
C VAL A 248 -12.52 -22.88 21.06
N ASP A 249 -12.33 -23.08 22.37
CA ASP A 249 -13.30 -23.68 23.27
C ASP A 249 -13.94 -22.55 24.11
N VAL A 250 -15.17 -22.16 23.76
CA VAL A 250 -15.98 -21.18 24.51
C VAL A 250 -16.76 -21.94 25.58
N GLY A 251 -16.63 -21.53 26.84
CA GLY A 251 -17.36 -22.17 27.94
C GLY A 251 -16.63 -23.33 28.62
N LEU A 252 -15.60 -23.92 28.00
CA LEU A 252 -14.78 -25.01 28.56
C LEU A 252 -15.52 -26.35 28.65
N ASP A 253 -16.33 -26.68 27.64
CA ASP A 253 -17.01 -27.99 27.51
C ASP A 253 -16.20 -29.04 26.73
N GLY A 254 -15.18 -28.60 25.99
CA GLY A 254 -14.27 -29.45 25.21
C GLY A 254 -14.65 -29.59 23.74
N ASP A 255 -15.79 -29.06 23.29
CA ASP A 255 -16.16 -28.96 21.89
C ASP A 255 -15.80 -27.60 21.33
N GLN A 256 -14.98 -27.55 20.29
CA GLN A 256 -14.49 -26.28 19.77
C GLN A 256 -15.47 -25.62 18.79
N GLU A 257 -15.63 -24.30 18.92
CA GLU A 257 -16.34 -23.42 18.00
C GLU A 257 -15.40 -22.59 17.13
N ILE A 258 -15.99 -21.89 16.16
CA ILE A 258 -15.27 -20.89 15.36
C ILE A 258 -15.54 -19.48 15.89
N ILE A 259 -14.46 -18.72 16.09
CA ILE A 259 -14.50 -17.27 16.21
C ILE A 259 -13.82 -16.64 15.01
N ALA A 260 -14.48 -15.66 14.40
CA ALA A 260 -14.00 -15.03 13.18
C ALA A 260 -14.19 -13.51 13.22
N GLY A 261 -13.28 -12.77 12.61
CA GLY A 261 -13.36 -11.32 12.51
C GLY A 261 -13.32 -10.84 11.07
N SER A 262 -14.09 -9.80 10.73
CA SER A 262 -14.07 -9.25 9.37
C SER A 262 -12.84 -8.36 9.11
N SER A 263 -12.38 -8.33 7.86
CA SER A 263 -11.37 -7.37 7.40
C SER A 263 -12.06 -6.32 6.52
N THR A 264 -12.33 -5.16 7.12
CA THR A 264 -13.06 -4.05 6.48
C THR A 264 -12.86 -2.72 7.25
N MET A 265 -13.51 -1.65 6.82
CA MET A 265 -13.65 -0.39 7.56
C MET A 265 -14.65 -0.53 8.72
N ILE A 266 -14.41 0.18 9.83
CA ILE A 266 -15.18 0.16 11.10
C ILE A 266 -16.72 0.07 11.01
N HIS A 267 -17.33 0.63 9.95
CA HIS A 267 -18.79 0.64 9.79
C HIS A 267 -19.40 -0.73 9.46
N GLU A 268 -18.58 -1.69 9.00
CA GLU A 268 -18.95 -3.07 8.69
C GLU A 268 -18.08 -4.09 9.46
N SER A 269 -17.20 -3.62 10.37
CA SER A 269 -16.35 -4.49 11.17
C SER A 269 -17.16 -5.26 12.22
N SER A 270 -16.86 -6.55 12.37
CA SER A 270 -17.61 -7.47 13.22
C SER A 270 -16.75 -8.61 13.77
N LEU A 271 -17.11 -9.09 14.95
CA LEU A 271 -16.76 -10.41 15.48
C LEU A 271 -17.97 -11.33 15.30
N LEU A 272 -17.74 -12.54 14.82
CA LEU A 272 -18.69 -13.63 14.62
C LEU A 272 -18.27 -14.83 15.49
N LYS A 273 -19.20 -15.42 16.23
CA LYS A 273 -19.09 -16.77 16.80
C LYS A 273 -19.98 -17.70 15.97
N VAL A 274 -19.50 -18.90 15.65
CA VAL A 274 -20.28 -19.98 15.02
C VAL A 274 -20.20 -21.20 15.90
N ASP A 275 -21.31 -21.54 16.54
CA ASP A 275 -21.47 -22.78 17.30
C ASP A 275 -21.45 -23.98 16.34
N LEU A 276 -20.70 -25.02 16.68
CA LEU A 276 -20.46 -26.17 15.78
C LEU A 276 -21.16 -27.46 16.22
N GLU A 277 -22.09 -27.38 17.17
CA GLU A 277 -23.07 -28.44 17.45
C GLU A 277 -24.43 -28.05 16.88
N THR A 278 -24.90 -26.84 17.21
CA THR A 278 -26.20 -26.30 16.83
C THR A 278 -26.20 -25.61 15.45
N TYR A 279 -25.03 -25.14 15.00
CA TYR A 279 -24.85 -24.25 13.85
C TYR A 279 -25.43 -22.84 14.04
N GLU A 280 -25.74 -22.43 15.27
CA GLU A 280 -26.15 -21.07 15.59
C GLU A 280 -24.98 -20.08 15.44
N GLN A 281 -25.31 -18.84 15.10
CA GLN A 281 -24.35 -17.77 14.82
C GLN A 281 -24.68 -16.53 15.65
N GLU A 282 -23.66 -15.94 16.26
CA GLU A 282 -23.77 -14.72 17.05
C GLU A 282 -22.85 -13.64 16.47
N LEU A 283 -23.37 -12.43 16.21
CA LEU A 283 -22.63 -11.35 15.54
C LEU A 283 -22.52 -10.07 16.38
N PHE A 284 -21.30 -9.77 16.84
CA PHE A 284 -20.94 -8.49 17.47
C PHE A 284 -20.52 -7.45 16.42
N GLU A 285 -21.42 -6.51 16.11
CA GLU A 285 -21.13 -5.38 15.22
C GLU A 285 -20.31 -4.29 15.93
N ILE A 286 -19.01 -4.20 15.65
CA ILE A 286 -18.09 -3.18 16.21
C ILE A 286 -18.56 -1.75 15.89
N SER A 287 -19.30 -1.59 14.77
CA SER A 287 -19.93 -0.32 14.37
C SER A 287 -20.89 0.26 15.42
N LYS A 288 -21.42 -0.55 16.35
CA LYS A 288 -22.27 -0.11 17.48
C LYS A 288 -21.47 0.67 18.53
N ILE A 289 -20.20 0.32 18.75
CA ILE A 289 -19.30 1.01 19.69
C ILE A 289 -18.37 2.05 19.04
N LYS A 290 -18.59 2.43 17.77
CA LYS A 290 -17.79 3.40 16.98
C LYS A 290 -17.57 4.80 17.58
N LYS A 291 -18.17 5.12 18.73
CA LYS A 291 -17.87 6.33 19.52
C LYS A 291 -16.63 6.16 20.41
N LYS A 292 -16.32 4.93 20.83
CA LYS A 292 -15.14 4.53 21.63
C LYS A 292 -13.89 4.26 20.75
N ILE A 293 -14.05 4.24 19.43
CA ILE A 293 -13.03 3.82 18.45
C ILE A 293 -12.82 4.93 17.42
N ASP A 294 -11.58 5.08 16.95
CA ASP A 294 -11.21 6.02 15.91
C ASP A 294 -11.68 5.56 14.51
N ARG A 295 -11.91 6.51 13.58
CA ARG A 295 -12.82 6.27 12.44
C ARG A 295 -12.17 5.86 11.12
N PHE A 296 -10.84 5.74 11.05
CA PHE A 296 -10.14 5.56 9.77
C PHE A 296 -9.50 4.17 9.60
N GLY A 297 -9.18 3.85 8.34
CA GLY A 297 -8.42 2.66 7.97
C GLY A 297 -9.28 1.40 7.87
N TYR A 298 -8.94 0.56 6.90
CA TYR A 298 -9.35 -0.84 6.92
C TYR A 298 -8.51 -1.57 7.97
N ARG A 299 -9.15 -2.49 8.70
CA ARG A 299 -8.52 -3.27 9.77
C ARG A 299 -8.99 -4.70 9.68
N VAL A 300 -8.10 -5.63 10.01
CA VAL A 300 -8.48 -6.98 10.41
C VAL A 300 -8.99 -6.93 11.85
N THR A 301 -10.21 -7.40 12.08
CA THR A 301 -10.69 -7.78 13.41
C THR A 301 -10.07 -9.13 13.76
N GLN A 302 -9.21 -9.19 14.79
CA GLN A 302 -8.57 -10.43 15.22
C GLN A 302 -9.10 -10.79 16.61
N PRO A 303 -9.93 -11.84 16.77
CA PRO A 303 -10.44 -12.25 18.06
C PRO A 303 -9.59 -13.37 18.70
N GLU A 304 -9.80 -13.57 19.99
CA GLU A 304 -9.20 -14.59 20.84
C GLU A 304 -10.02 -14.69 22.15
N ILE A 305 -9.92 -15.79 22.89
CA ILE A 305 -10.48 -15.90 24.25
C ILE A 305 -9.39 -15.79 25.30
N ILE A 306 -9.58 -14.89 26.26
CA ILE A 306 -8.77 -14.82 27.48
C ILE A 306 -9.62 -15.18 28.71
N THR A 307 -8.97 -15.80 29.70
CA THR A 307 -9.57 -16.11 31.01
C THR A 307 -8.88 -15.28 32.08
N GLN A 308 -9.60 -14.39 32.73
CA GLN A 308 -9.12 -13.56 33.85
C GLN A 308 -9.94 -13.86 35.10
N ASN A 309 -9.29 -14.20 36.21
CA ASN A 309 -9.95 -14.53 37.49
C ASN A 309 -11.10 -15.55 37.33
N GLY A 310 -10.89 -16.58 36.50
CA GLY A 310 -11.89 -17.62 36.21
C GLY A 310 -13.03 -17.21 35.27
N LYS A 311 -13.00 -16.02 34.65
CA LYS A 311 -14.01 -15.55 33.70
C LYS A 311 -13.43 -15.41 32.30
N GLN A 312 -14.07 -16.05 31.32
CA GLN A 312 -13.75 -15.87 29.90
C GLN A 312 -14.32 -14.56 29.34
N SER A 313 -13.62 -14.01 28.35
CA SER A 313 -14.07 -12.90 27.50
C SER A 313 -13.31 -12.90 26.19
N TYR A 314 -13.89 -12.31 25.14
CA TYR A 314 -13.21 -12.12 23.88
C TYR A 314 -12.22 -10.95 23.97
N PHE A 315 -10.95 -11.24 23.72
CA PHE A 315 -9.91 -10.24 23.45
C PHE A 315 -9.86 -10.01 21.94
N VAL A 316 -10.18 -8.79 21.50
CA VAL A 316 -10.24 -8.45 20.08
C VAL A 316 -9.22 -7.36 19.76
N LEU A 317 -8.14 -7.71 19.06
CA LEU A 317 -7.23 -6.74 18.47
C LEU A 317 -7.88 -6.11 17.23
N PHE A 318 -7.92 -4.78 17.17
CA PHE A 318 -8.57 -4.02 16.11
C PHE A 318 -7.74 -2.79 15.71
N GLY A 319 -6.58 -3.06 15.11
CA GLY A 319 -5.57 -2.05 14.78
C GLY A 319 -4.82 -1.62 16.04
N SER A 320 -5.00 -0.38 16.49
CA SER A 320 -4.41 0.17 17.72
C SER A 320 -5.34 0.10 18.94
N ARG A 321 -6.34 -0.78 18.88
CA ARG A 321 -7.33 -0.98 19.93
C ARG A 321 -7.35 -2.44 20.36
N ILE A 322 -7.57 -2.65 21.65
CA ILE A 322 -8.04 -3.94 22.17
C ILE A 322 -9.48 -3.70 22.66
N LEU A 323 -10.40 -4.54 22.22
CA LEU A 323 -11.77 -4.60 22.74
C LEU A 323 -11.84 -5.83 23.67
N LEU A 324 -12.32 -5.63 24.90
CA LEU A 324 -12.67 -6.74 25.79
C LEU A 324 -14.18 -6.89 25.75
N VAL A 325 -14.65 -7.86 24.98
CA VAL A 325 -16.08 -8.10 24.75
C VAL A 325 -16.51 -9.28 25.64
N PRO A 326 -17.53 -9.11 26.50
CA PRO A 326 -18.14 -10.22 27.22
C PRO A 326 -18.67 -11.32 26.29
N LEU A 327 -18.79 -12.55 26.80
CA LEU A 327 -19.35 -13.66 26.01
C LEU A 327 -20.82 -13.43 25.59
N ASP A 328 -21.60 -12.70 26.39
CA ASP A 328 -22.98 -12.27 26.08
C ASP A 328 -23.07 -11.10 25.07
N PHE A 329 -21.94 -10.72 24.44
CA PHE A 329 -21.82 -9.60 23.51
C PHE A 329 -22.37 -8.25 24.01
N ASN A 330 -22.42 -8.06 25.33
CA ASN A 330 -22.95 -6.84 25.94
C ASN A 330 -22.10 -5.60 25.62
N LEU A 331 -22.70 -4.69 24.84
CA LEU A 331 -22.09 -3.46 24.31
C LEU A 331 -21.70 -2.44 25.40
N GLU A 332 -22.46 -2.40 26.50
CA GLU A 332 -22.25 -1.44 27.59
C GLU A 332 -21.03 -1.85 28.43
N LYS A 333 -20.96 -3.14 28.75
CA LYS A 333 -19.84 -3.81 29.44
C LYS A 333 -18.58 -3.94 28.58
N THR A 334 -18.64 -3.69 27.27
CA THR A 334 -17.46 -3.78 26.38
C THR A 334 -16.45 -2.66 26.67
N GLU A 335 -15.25 -3.04 27.10
CA GLU A 335 -14.12 -2.14 27.36
C GLU A 335 -13.28 -1.93 26.09
N VAL A 336 -12.66 -0.76 25.94
CA VAL A 336 -11.83 -0.41 24.78
C VAL A 336 -10.54 0.26 25.26
N LEU A 337 -9.41 -0.38 24.99
CA LEU A 337 -8.07 0.13 25.30
C LEU A 337 -7.45 0.81 24.08
N VAL A 338 -6.64 1.84 24.31
CA VAL A 338 -6.17 2.77 23.27
C VAL A 338 -4.64 2.83 23.25
N SER A 339 -4.00 2.19 22.26
CA SER A 339 -2.58 2.41 21.96
C SER A 339 -2.40 3.51 20.91
N LYS A 340 -1.18 4.07 20.84
CA LYS A 340 -0.72 4.93 19.74
C LYS A 340 -0.40 4.15 18.47
N TYR A 341 -0.19 2.83 18.55
CA TYR A 341 0.33 2.01 17.45
C TYR A 341 -0.58 0.82 17.14
N SER A 342 -0.60 0.41 15.88
CA SER A 342 -1.37 -0.74 15.38
C SER A 342 -0.46 -1.91 15.07
N PHE A 343 -0.90 -3.15 15.30
CA PHE A 343 -0.08 -4.36 15.16
C PHE A 343 -0.53 -5.21 13.96
N ASN A 344 0.39 -5.99 13.39
CA ASN A 344 0.07 -6.83 12.22
C ASN A 344 -0.80 -8.05 12.58
N ASP A 345 -0.43 -8.81 13.61
CA ASP A 345 -1.03 -10.11 13.95
C ASP A 345 -0.98 -10.35 15.47
N MET A 346 -1.75 -11.31 15.99
CA MET A 346 -1.65 -11.77 17.37
C MET A 346 -1.89 -13.27 17.55
N TRP A 347 -1.20 -13.85 18.53
CA TRP A 347 -1.29 -15.26 18.87
C TRP A 347 -1.37 -15.46 20.39
N LYS A 348 -2.15 -16.44 20.85
CA LYS A 348 -2.22 -16.81 22.27
C LYS A 348 -1.33 -18.03 22.52
N ASP A 349 -0.43 -17.93 23.49
CA ASP A 349 0.40 -19.07 23.88
C ASP A 349 -0.31 -20.00 24.88
N GLY A 350 0.27 -21.19 25.10
CA GLY A 350 -0.25 -22.17 26.07
C GLY A 350 -0.21 -21.74 27.55
N LYS A 351 0.32 -20.56 27.86
CA LYS A 351 0.30 -19.94 29.21
C LYS A 351 -0.75 -18.83 29.32
N GLY A 352 -1.46 -18.51 28.23
CA GLY A 352 -2.46 -17.44 28.16
C GLY A 352 -1.87 -16.04 27.94
N ASN A 353 -0.59 -15.91 27.55
CA ASN A 353 -0.06 -14.64 27.08
C ASN A 353 -0.55 -14.35 25.65
N ILE A 354 -0.72 -13.07 25.32
CA ILE A 354 -0.97 -12.61 23.95
C ILE A 354 0.34 -12.09 23.37
N ILE A 355 0.83 -12.77 22.34
CA ILE A 355 1.96 -12.35 21.53
C ILE A 355 1.43 -11.44 20.42
N LEU A 356 1.99 -10.24 20.25
CA LEU A 356 1.68 -9.33 19.15
C LEU A 356 2.87 -9.28 18.18
N ALA A 357 2.59 -9.35 16.88
CA ALA A 357 3.55 -9.08 15.83
C ALA A 357 3.92 -7.58 15.77
N SER A 358 4.82 -7.21 14.86
CA SER A 358 5.33 -5.84 14.79
C SER A 358 4.26 -4.80 14.44
N ILE A 359 4.57 -3.55 14.76
CA ILE A 359 3.73 -2.39 14.45
C ILE A 359 3.62 -2.21 12.93
N GLN A 360 2.39 -2.06 12.42
CA GLN A 360 2.02 -1.94 10.98
C GLN A 360 2.72 -0.81 10.22
N SER A 361 3.39 0.10 10.92
CA SER A 361 4.10 1.27 10.36
C SER A 361 5.61 1.00 10.16
N GLY A 362 6.02 -0.27 10.03
CA GLY A 362 7.41 -0.67 9.83
C GLY A 362 8.22 -0.88 11.11
N GLY A 363 7.57 -1.33 12.20
CA GLY A 363 8.28 -1.68 13.42
C GLY A 363 8.97 -3.05 13.33
N SER A 364 9.90 -3.33 14.25
CA SER A 364 10.76 -4.53 14.22
C SER A 364 10.70 -5.39 15.48
N GLU A 365 9.80 -5.08 16.41
CA GLU A 365 9.65 -5.82 17.67
C GLU A 365 8.56 -6.89 17.59
N ILE A 366 8.69 -7.93 18.43
CA ILE A 366 7.58 -8.77 18.90
C ILE A 366 7.26 -8.35 20.35
N TYR A 367 5.98 -8.34 20.71
CA TYR A 367 5.52 -7.98 22.06
C TYR A 367 4.87 -9.18 22.74
N VAL A 368 5.17 -9.44 24.02
CA VAL A 368 4.50 -10.49 24.81
C VAL A 368 3.74 -9.83 25.95
N LEU A 369 2.41 -9.79 25.84
CA LEU A 369 1.49 -9.18 26.79
C LEU A 369 0.88 -10.26 27.69
N ASN A 370 0.98 -10.11 29.01
CA ASN A 370 0.37 -11.04 29.96
C ASN A 370 -0.96 -10.46 30.51
N PRO A 371 -2.13 -10.95 30.06
CA PRO A 371 -3.42 -10.41 30.49
C PRO A 371 -3.78 -10.73 31.95
N ASN A 372 -3.01 -11.55 32.65
CA ASN A 372 -3.21 -11.88 34.07
C ASN A 372 -2.43 -10.95 35.03
N LYS A 373 -1.60 -10.03 34.51
CA LYS A 373 -0.87 -9.03 35.32
C LYS A 373 -1.73 -7.76 35.51
N PRO A 374 -1.95 -7.25 36.74
CA PRO A 374 -2.95 -6.20 37.00
C PRO A 374 -2.74 -4.88 36.23
N ASN A 375 -1.51 -4.56 35.81
CA ASN A 375 -1.16 -3.33 35.10
C ASN A 375 -1.09 -3.48 33.56
N TRP A 376 -1.44 -4.63 32.97
CA TRP A 376 -1.25 -4.89 31.53
C TRP A 376 -1.96 -3.87 30.62
N LYS A 377 -3.15 -3.42 31.03
CA LYS A 377 -3.96 -2.44 30.29
C LYS A 377 -3.21 -1.11 30.16
N GLN A 378 -2.72 -0.60 31.29
CA GLN A 378 -1.94 0.64 31.34
C GLN A 378 -0.63 0.51 30.55
N ALA A 379 0.03 -0.64 30.57
CA ALA A 379 1.23 -0.89 29.77
C ALA A 379 0.95 -0.85 28.26
N TYR A 380 -0.18 -1.38 27.80
CA TYR A 380 -0.59 -1.33 26.39
C TYR A 380 -0.88 0.10 25.92
N GLU A 381 -1.58 0.89 26.73
CA GLU A 381 -1.94 2.27 26.41
C GLU A 381 -0.72 3.21 26.40
N ASN A 382 0.26 2.95 27.27
CA ASN A 382 1.50 3.72 27.38
C ASN A 382 2.68 3.11 26.61
N LEU A 383 2.43 2.16 25.70
CA LEU A 383 3.50 1.45 24.97
C LEU A 383 4.38 2.42 24.16
N ILE A 384 5.68 2.37 24.40
CA ILE A 384 6.72 3.06 23.62
C ILE A 384 7.53 2.00 22.87
N PRO A 385 7.46 1.93 21.54
CA PRO A 385 8.22 0.97 20.76
C PRO A 385 9.70 1.35 20.69
N LYS A 386 10.55 0.34 20.50
CA LYS A 386 11.98 0.46 20.26
C LYS A 386 12.25 0.20 18.76
N GLY A 387 13.48 -0.20 18.43
CA GLY A 387 13.84 -0.66 17.09
C GLY A 387 13.57 0.37 16.01
N LYS A 388 13.11 -0.12 14.86
CA LYS A 388 12.84 0.71 13.68
C LYS A 388 11.91 1.90 13.95
N ILE A 389 10.85 1.75 14.76
CA ILE A 389 9.95 2.89 15.05
C ILE A 389 10.69 3.99 15.85
N ALA A 390 11.48 3.61 16.86
CA ALA A 390 12.26 4.57 17.64
C ALA A 390 13.29 5.29 16.75
N SER A 391 14.00 4.55 15.90
CA SER A 391 14.95 5.11 14.93
C SER A 391 14.26 6.09 13.97
N ILE A 392 13.13 5.73 13.37
CA ILE A 392 12.38 6.62 12.46
C ILE A 392 11.99 7.93 13.16
N ILE A 393 11.50 7.87 14.41
CA ILE A 393 11.12 9.07 15.18
C ILE A 393 12.35 9.94 15.48
N ALA A 394 13.47 9.33 15.93
CA ALA A 394 14.70 10.05 16.22
C ALA A 394 15.29 10.71 14.97
N ASN A 395 15.44 9.94 13.88
CA ASN A 395 15.96 10.41 12.60
C ASN A 395 15.07 11.51 11.99
N THR A 396 13.74 11.41 12.10
CA THR A 396 12.82 12.46 11.62
C THR A 396 12.98 13.76 12.43
N LYS A 397 13.23 13.64 13.73
CA LYS A 397 13.49 14.79 14.61
C LYS A 397 14.82 15.47 14.23
N GLU A 398 15.88 14.70 14.01
CA GLU A 398 17.19 15.21 13.58
C GLU A 398 17.07 16.01 12.26
N VAL A 399 16.34 15.49 11.26
CA VAL A 399 16.08 16.23 10.02
C VAL A 399 15.30 17.53 10.24
N LYS A 400 14.35 17.58 11.19
CA LYS A 400 13.70 18.85 11.57
C LYS A 400 14.70 19.84 12.20
N GLU A 401 15.64 19.37 13.00
CA GLU A 401 16.69 20.20 13.62
C GLU A 401 17.68 20.74 12.57
N GLN A 402 18.16 19.89 11.66
CA GLN A 402 18.98 20.29 10.50
C GLN A 402 18.27 21.31 9.60
N LEU A 403 17.00 21.06 9.27
CA LEU A 403 16.18 21.94 8.44
C LEU A 403 15.91 23.32 9.07
N ASN A 404 16.09 23.50 10.38
CA ASN A 404 15.94 24.80 11.03
C ASN A 404 17.09 25.77 10.74
N VAL A 405 18.28 25.27 10.44
CA VAL A 405 19.47 26.07 10.08
C VAL A 405 19.80 26.01 8.58
N PHE A 406 19.15 25.11 7.84
CA PHE A 406 19.30 24.98 6.38
C PHE A 406 19.03 26.31 5.63
N THR A 407 19.92 26.61 4.69
CA THR A 407 19.77 27.71 3.72
C THR A 407 19.89 27.14 2.31
N ALA A 408 18.96 27.47 1.43
CA ALA A 408 19.00 27.00 0.04
C ALA A 408 20.23 27.56 -0.72
N PRO A 409 20.87 26.78 -1.60
CA PRO A 409 21.92 27.27 -2.49
C PRO A 409 21.46 28.47 -3.32
N ILE A 410 22.33 29.46 -3.51
CA ILE A 410 21.99 30.78 -4.08
C ILE A 410 21.85 30.70 -5.62
N GLU A 411 22.62 29.78 -6.21
CA GLU A 411 22.64 29.41 -7.63
C GLU A 411 21.39 28.65 -8.07
N GLU A 412 20.60 28.12 -7.13
CA GLU A 412 19.35 27.45 -7.44
C GLU A 412 18.18 28.42 -7.62
N ARG A 413 17.33 28.11 -8.60
CA ARG A 413 16.07 28.82 -8.79
C ARG A 413 15.13 28.60 -7.59
N LYS A 414 14.30 29.59 -7.30
CA LYS A 414 13.24 29.46 -6.28
C LYS A 414 12.32 28.25 -6.57
N PRO A 415 11.77 27.58 -5.54
CA PRO A 415 10.91 26.40 -5.70
C PRO A 415 9.71 26.65 -6.63
N LEU A 416 9.35 25.62 -7.41
CA LEU A 416 8.09 25.63 -8.18
C LEU A 416 6.90 25.53 -7.22
N PRO A 417 5.72 26.07 -7.59
CA PRO A 417 4.52 25.92 -6.77
C PRO A 417 4.12 24.44 -6.66
N VAL A 418 3.97 23.95 -5.43
CA VAL A 418 3.35 22.66 -5.11
C VAL A 418 2.02 22.94 -4.43
N TYR A 419 0.92 22.64 -5.11
CA TYR A 419 -0.44 22.85 -4.63
C TYR A 419 -0.85 21.76 -3.65
N LEU A 420 -0.92 22.12 -2.37
CA LEU A 420 -1.55 21.31 -1.33
C LEU A 420 -3.06 21.49 -1.46
N MET A 421 -3.71 20.57 -2.16
CA MET A 421 -5.14 20.66 -2.51
C MET A 421 -6.08 20.38 -1.34
N SER A 422 -5.52 19.95 -0.22
CA SER A 422 -6.14 18.89 0.56
C SER A 422 -5.99 19.03 2.08
N GLU A 423 -4.89 19.63 2.53
CA GLU A 423 -4.40 19.41 3.88
C GLU A 423 -5.29 20.05 4.95
N GLY A 424 -5.42 19.35 6.08
CA GLY A 424 -6.04 19.89 7.28
C GLY A 424 -4.97 20.52 8.16
N VAL A 425 -5.20 21.74 8.62
CA VAL A 425 -4.27 22.45 9.50
C VAL A 425 -4.81 22.39 10.93
N PRO A 426 -4.35 21.47 11.80
CA PRO A 426 -4.71 21.49 13.21
C PRO A 426 -4.12 22.72 13.93
N PRO A 427 -4.66 23.13 15.08
CA PRO A 427 -4.18 24.30 15.81
C PRO A 427 -2.68 24.26 16.16
N SER A 428 -2.14 23.07 16.44
CA SER A 428 -0.75 22.84 16.86
C SER A 428 0.30 23.27 15.83
N ILE A 429 -0.02 23.24 14.53
CA ILE A 429 0.89 23.67 13.45
C ILE A 429 0.39 24.91 12.70
N LYS A 430 -0.62 25.61 13.24
CA LYS A 430 -1.21 26.77 12.54
C LYS A 430 -0.17 27.87 12.31
N THR A 431 0.63 28.19 13.31
CA THR A 431 1.70 29.21 13.24
C THR A 431 2.72 28.90 12.15
N LEU A 432 3.14 27.63 12.05
CA LEU A 432 4.06 27.16 11.00
C LEU A 432 3.44 27.35 9.60
N VAL A 433 2.17 26.99 9.44
CA VAL A 433 1.48 27.13 8.14
C VAL A 433 1.19 28.60 7.79
N ASP A 434 0.99 29.47 8.78
CA ASP A 434 0.87 30.92 8.55
C ASP A 434 2.23 31.50 8.11
N ASP A 435 3.32 31.17 8.80
CA ASP A 435 4.71 31.55 8.42
C ASP A 435 5.05 31.11 6.99
N ILE A 436 4.77 29.84 6.65
CA ILE A 436 5.01 29.33 5.29
C ILE A 436 4.25 30.16 4.24
N LYS A 437 3.02 30.58 4.52
CA LYS A 437 2.19 31.38 3.59
C LYS A 437 2.64 32.83 3.47
N GLU A 438 3.26 33.39 4.50
CA GLU A 438 3.75 34.77 4.52
C GLU A 438 5.11 34.87 3.84
N ASN A 439 6.02 33.95 4.16
CA ASN A 439 7.43 34.03 3.76
C ASN A 439 7.77 33.26 2.47
N TYR A 440 6.93 32.32 2.02
CA TYR A 440 7.24 31.44 0.89
C TYR A 440 6.13 31.39 -0.18
N LYS A 441 6.51 31.18 -1.44
CA LYS A 441 5.58 31.06 -2.59
C LYS A 441 5.13 29.63 -2.88
N SER A 442 5.75 28.66 -2.21
CA SER A 442 5.47 27.23 -2.29
C SER A 442 5.78 26.64 -0.90
N PRO A 443 5.07 25.62 -0.41
CA PRO A 443 3.86 25.04 -1.00
C PRO A 443 2.65 25.99 -0.93
N VAL A 444 1.70 25.80 -1.84
CA VAL A 444 0.48 26.62 -1.96
C VAL A 444 -0.70 25.87 -1.34
N PHE A 445 -1.14 26.29 -0.15
CA PHE A 445 -2.30 25.74 0.53
C PHE A 445 -3.60 26.22 -0.14
N LEU A 446 -4.32 25.33 -0.82
CA LEU A 446 -5.63 25.61 -1.41
C LEU A 446 -6.76 25.39 -0.40
N ASN A 447 -7.81 26.19 -0.50
CA ASN A 447 -9.03 25.97 0.29
C ASN A 447 -9.86 24.80 -0.29
N ARG A 448 -10.60 24.07 0.54
CA ARG A 448 -11.57 23.05 0.07
C ARG A 448 -13.00 23.58 -0.01
N SER A 449 -13.80 23.02 -0.93
CA SER A 449 -15.26 23.11 -0.91
C SER A 449 -15.91 21.74 -0.76
N GLY A 450 -17.01 21.68 0.01
CA GLY A 450 -17.61 20.45 0.53
C GLY A 450 -18.98 20.07 -0.06
N SER A 451 -19.42 18.85 0.26
CA SER A 451 -20.61 18.19 -0.30
C SER A 451 -21.93 18.83 0.13
N ASP A 452 -22.60 19.48 -0.81
CA ASP A 452 -23.88 19.01 -1.37
C ASP A 452 -23.79 19.25 -2.90
N LYS A 453 -24.60 18.55 -3.68
CA LYS A 453 -24.54 18.55 -5.15
C LYS A 453 -25.77 19.22 -5.76
N GLU A 454 -25.63 19.57 -7.03
CA GLU A 454 -26.66 20.30 -7.76
C GLU A 454 -27.85 19.39 -8.09
N LYS A 455 -29.05 19.82 -7.70
CA LYS A 455 -30.30 19.24 -8.17
C LYS A 455 -30.67 19.93 -9.49
N TRP A 456 -30.26 19.31 -10.61
CA TRP A 456 -30.54 19.80 -11.95
C TRP A 456 -31.20 18.71 -12.81
N ASP A 457 -31.97 19.14 -13.81
CA ASP A 457 -32.61 18.24 -14.77
C ASP A 457 -31.61 17.77 -15.82
N ARG A 458 -31.39 16.47 -15.89
CA ARG A 458 -30.47 15.84 -16.85
C ARG A 458 -31.15 15.34 -18.12
N SER A 459 -32.43 15.65 -18.35
CA SER A 459 -33.17 15.25 -19.56
C SER A 459 -32.46 15.55 -20.88
N SER A 460 -31.60 16.58 -20.92
CA SER A 460 -30.78 16.94 -22.08
C SER A 460 -29.52 16.09 -22.30
N ILE A 461 -29.19 15.14 -21.41
CA ILE A 461 -28.08 14.20 -21.61
C ILE A 461 -28.58 13.04 -22.46
N GLU A 462 -28.09 12.92 -23.69
CA GLU A 462 -28.49 11.86 -24.62
C GLU A 462 -28.04 10.48 -24.11
N ASN A 463 -26.88 10.40 -23.46
CA ASN A 463 -26.37 9.14 -22.92
C ASN A 463 -27.15 8.68 -21.67
N GLU A 464 -28.00 7.66 -21.86
CA GLU A 464 -28.88 7.11 -20.82
C GLU A 464 -28.15 6.72 -19.53
N LYS A 465 -27.01 6.06 -19.66
CA LYS A 465 -26.18 5.57 -18.55
C LYS A 465 -25.73 6.71 -17.63
N TYR A 466 -25.45 7.91 -18.15
CA TYR A 466 -25.02 9.06 -17.34
C TYR A 466 -26.14 10.07 -17.05
N ARG A 467 -27.20 10.10 -17.87
CA ARG A 467 -28.46 10.79 -17.62
C ARG A 467 -29.11 10.33 -16.31
N ASP A 468 -29.21 9.02 -16.13
CA ASP A 468 -30.02 8.41 -15.05
C ASP A 468 -29.20 8.12 -13.78
N ARG A 469 -27.86 8.05 -13.91
CA ARG A 469 -26.95 7.66 -12.81
C ARG A 469 -26.61 8.83 -11.88
N ARG A 470 -26.48 8.56 -10.59
CA ARG A 470 -26.05 9.51 -9.54
C ARG A 470 -25.10 8.80 -8.57
N ASP A 471 -24.16 9.54 -7.97
CA ASP A 471 -23.34 9.00 -6.89
C ASP A 471 -24.20 8.89 -5.62
N ARG A 472 -24.53 7.65 -5.23
CA ARG A 472 -25.39 7.35 -4.08
C ARG A 472 -24.83 7.84 -2.74
N ARG A 473 -23.55 8.25 -2.68
CA ARG A 473 -22.92 8.84 -1.48
C ARG A 473 -23.25 10.33 -1.32
N MET A 474 -23.77 10.98 -2.37
CA MET A 474 -23.97 12.43 -2.44
C MET A 474 -25.45 12.83 -2.29
N LYS A 475 -25.69 14.03 -1.76
CA LYS A 475 -27.02 14.66 -1.67
C LYS A 475 -27.19 15.68 -2.79
N TYR A 476 -28.17 15.50 -3.67
CA TYR A 476 -28.47 16.40 -4.79
C TYR A 476 -29.63 17.30 -4.41
N ILE A 477 -29.33 18.43 -3.75
CA ILE A 477 -30.32 19.29 -3.09
C ILE A 477 -30.13 20.79 -3.34
N LEU A 478 -29.02 21.21 -3.95
CA LEU A 478 -28.73 22.63 -4.17
C LEU A 478 -29.19 23.10 -5.56
N SER A 479 -29.71 24.32 -5.66
CA SER A 479 -29.84 25.00 -6.95
C SER A 479 -28.48 25.45 -7.51
N GLN A 480 -28.43 25.78 -8.80
CA GLN A 480 -27.22 26.34 -9.45
C GLN A 480 -26.63 27.52 -8.66
N ASP A 481 -27.44 28.50 -8.27
CA ASP A 481 -26.98 29.68 -7.54
C ASP A 481 -26.48 29.34 -6.13
N GLN A 482 -27.12 28.37 -5.45
CA GLN A 482 -26.65 27.88 -4.16
C GLN A 482 -25.29 27.18 -4.29
N VAL A 483 -25.07 26.40 -5.34
CA VAL A 483 -23.75 25.79 -5.64
C VAL A 483 -22.72 26.86 -5.90
N ILE A 484 -23.00 27.81 -6.80
CA ILE A 484 -22.07 28.90 -7.15
C ILE A 484 -21.71 29.69 -5.90
N LYS A 485 -22.69 30.14 -5.11
CA LYS A 485 -22.46 30.86 -3.84
C LYS A 485 -21.66 30.04 -2.83
N LYS A 486 -22.00 28.75 -2.64
CA LYS A 486 -21.30 27.84 -1.70
C LYS A 486 -19.84 27.66 -2.09
N ILE A 487 -19.54 27.39 -3.36
CA ILE A 487 -18.17 27.17 -3.84
C ILE A 487 -17.37 28.48 -3.88
N THR A 488 -17.92 29.53 -4.50
CA THR A 488 -17.19 30.81 -4.67
C THR A 488 -16.86 31.50 -3.34
N SER A 489 -17.67 31.30 -2.29
CA SER A 489 -17.34 31.77 -0.94
C SER A 489 -15.99 31.26 -0.42
N LYS A 490 -15.52 30.09 -0.90
CA LYS A 490 -14.25 29.47 -0.50
C LYS A 490 -13.02 30.09 -1.15
N TYR A 491 -13.16 30.99 -2.14
CA TYR A 491 -12.06 31.81 -2.62
C TYR A 491 -11.63 32.92 -1.63
N LYS A 492 -12.44 33.23 -0.60
CA LYS A 492 -12.08 34.23 0.41
C LYS A 492 -10.92 33.71 1.28
N GLY A 493 -9.92 34.54 1.53
CA GLY A 493 -8.81 34.24 2.45
C GLY A 493 -7.82 33.16 1.99
N GLY A 494 -7.85 32.74 0.72
CA GLY A 494 -6.89 31.77 0.18
C GLY A 494 -6.47 32.05 -1.28
N PRO A 495 -5.39 31.42 -1.76
CA PRO A 495 -4.86 31.59 -3.12
C PRO A 495 -5.70 30.90 -4.20
N GLY A 496 -6.57 29.98 -3.81
CA GLY A 496 -7.42 29.20 -4.71
C GLY A 496 -8.21 28.12 -3.98
N ILE A 497 -8.90 27.27 -4.74
CA ILE A 497 -9.68 26.15 -4.21
C ILE A 497 -9.40 24.83 -4.94
N ALA A 498 -9.60 23.72 -4.25
CA ALA A 498 -9.74 22.40 -4.84
C ALA A 498 -11.04 21.72 -4.36
N TYR A 499 -11.78 21.10 -5.25
CA TYR A 499 -13.02 20.38 -4.93
C TYR A 499 -13.38 19.33 -5.98
N TRP A 500 -14.25 18.38 -5.61
CA TRP A 500 -14.73 17.37 -6.56
C TRP A 500 -15.66 17.98 -7.60
N GLY A 501 -15.23 18.05 -8.85
CA GLY A 501 -16.05 18.46 -10.00
C GLY A 501 -17.03 17.37 -10.44
N GLY A 502 -16.69 16.10 -10.21
CA GLY A 502 -17.50 14.93 -10.53
C GLY A 502 -16.84 13.66 -10.00
N HIS A 503 -17.25 12.51 -10.55
CA HIS A 503 -16.72 11.18 -10.22
C HIS A 503 -16.95 10.23 -11.42
N GLY A 504 -16.19 9.17 -11.65
CA GLY A 504 -16.40 8.30 -12.82
C GLY A 504 -17.77 7.60 -12.84
N ASN A 505 -18.32 7.33 -11.66
CA ASN A 505 -19.70 6.87 -11.50
C ASN A 505 -20.77 7.98 -11.67
N ASP A 506 -20.41 9.27 -11.56
CA ASP A 506 -21.29 10.41 -11.86
C ASP A 506 -20.46 11.66 -12.23
N PRO A 507 -20.10 11.85 -13.51
CA PRO A 507 -19.32 13.02 -13.96
C PRO A 507 -20.11 14.34 -13.81
N TYR A 508 -21.44 14.24 -13.87
CA TYR A 508 -22.41 15.33 -13.99
C TYR A 508 -22.93 15.84 -12.63
N MET A 509 -22.11 15.75 -11.56
CA MET A 509 -22.45 16.26 -10.22
C MET A 509 -22.87 17.74 -10.21
N TYR A 510 -22.43 18.49 -11.22
CA TYR A 510 -22.83 19.84 -11.58
C TYR A 510 -23.08 19.87 -13.09
N GLN A 511 -24.01 20.68 -13.57
CA GLN A 511 -24.11 20.94 -15.01
C GLN A 511 -22.89 21.74 -15.49
N LEU A 512 -22.52 21.59 -16.77
CA LEU A 512 -21.35 22.26 -17.34
C LEU A 512 -21.41 23.80 -17.14
N SER A 513 -22.60 24.38 -17.27
CA SER A 513 -22.82 25.83 -17.08
C SER A 513 -22.54 26.30 -15.64
N THR A 514 -22.84 25.48 -14.63
CA THR A 514 -22.52 25.76 -13.21
C THR A 514 -21.01 25.80 -13.00
N THR A 515 -20.31 24.78 -13.50
CA THR A 515 -18.84 24.70 -13.40
C THR A 515 -18.18 25.90 -14.07
N LYS A 516 -18.60 26.25 -15.30
CA LYS A 516 -18.09 27.45 -16.01
C LYS A 516 -18.33 28.75 -15.25
N LYS A 517 -19.53 28.94 -14.67
CA LYS A 517 -19.84 30.11 -13.81
C LYS A 517 -18.93 30.18 -12.57
N VAL A 518 -18.61 29.03 -11.95
CA VAL A 518 -17.67 28.97 -10.81
C VAL A 518 -16.24 29.32 -11.22
N LEU A 519 -15.77 28.87 -12.40
CA LEU A 519 -14.43 29.22 -12.90
C LEU A 519 -14.31 30.72 -13.18
N ASN A 520 -15.31 31.32 -13.84
CA ASN A 520 -15.33 32.77 -14.11
C ASN A 520 -15.32 33.60 -12.82
N ALA A 521 -16.02 33.13 -11.78
CA ALA A 521 -16.06 33.80 -10.48
C ALA A 521 -14.76 33.68 -9.67
N ALA A 522 -13.78 32.87 -10.10
CA ALA A 522 -12.48 32.72 -9.42
C ALA A 522 -11.59 33.97 -9.54
N LYS A 523 -11.83 34.83 -10.56
CA LYS A 523 -11.06 36.07 -10.83
C LYS A 523 -9.53 35.85 -10.80
N GLY A 524 -9.06 34.84 -11.53
CA GLY A 524 -7.63 34.48 -11.65
C GLY A 524 -7.06 33.62 -10.52
N LYS A 525 -7.81 33.34 -9.45
CA LYS A 525 -7.40 32.41 -8.40
C LYS A 525 -7.37 30.96 -8.90
N LYS A 526 -6.47 30.16 -8.32
CA LYS A 526 -6.30 28.75 -8.72
C LYS A 526 -7.56 27.95 -8.45
N THR A 527 -7.98 27.13 -9.40
CA THR A 527 -9.11 26.20 -9.25
C THR A 527 -8.69 24.81 -9.70
N VAL A 528 -8.85 23.80 -8.83
CA VAL A 528 -8.56 22.40 -9.21
C VAL A 528 -9.82 21.56 -9.07
N LEU A 529 -10.30 21.05 -10.20
CA LEU A 529 -11.48 20.21 -10.31
C LEU A 529 -11.06 18.74 -10.24
N ILE A 530 -11.34 18.08 -9.12
CA ILE A 530 -10.99 16.69 -8.87
C ILE A 530 -12.06 15.78 -9.48
N PHE A 531 -11.66 14.81 -10.30
CA PHE A 531 -12.53 13.76 -10.84
C PHE A 531 -11.94 12.37 -10.50
N PRO A 532 -12.42 11.73 -9.42
CA PRO A 532 -11.97 10.38 -9.03
C PRO A 532 -12.60 9.27 -9.87
N GLU A 533 -11.91 8.12 -9.95
CA GLU A 533 -12.37 6.84 -10.51
C GLU A 533 -12.80 6.91 -11.99
N LEU A 534 -12.11 7.71 -12.82
CA LEU A 534 -12.33 7.74 -14.27
C LEU A 534 -11.75 6.48 -14.95
N GLU A 535 -12.39 5.32 -14.76
CA GLU A 535 -11.93 4.01 -15.27
C GLU A 535 -12.79 3.41 -16.41
N ASP A 536 -13.89 4.07 -16.77
CA ASP A 536 -14.82 3.61 -17.79
C ASP A 536 -14.23 3.77 -19.20
N HIS A 537 -14.19 2.67 -19.95
CA HIS A 537 -13.62 2.57 -21.29
C HIS A 537 -14.66 2.09 -22.31
N SER A 538 -15.95 2.23 -22.00
CA SER A 538 -17.06 2.00 -22.94
C SER A 538 -17.39 3.27 -23.74
N ASP A 539 -18.09 3.12 -24.87
CA ASP A 539 -18.54 4.25 -25.71
C ASP A 539 -19.37 5.30 -24.94
N ASN A 540 -20.06 4.88 -23.87
CA ASN A 540 -20.77 5.78 -22.97
C ASN A 540 -19.84 6.84 -22.36
N PHE A 541 -18.59 6.49 -22.04
CA PHE A 541 -17.63 7.44 -21.48
C PHE A 541 -17.01 8.33 -22.57
N ASN A 542 -16.91 7.85 -23.80
CA ASN A 542 -16.52 8.68 -24.95
C ASN A 542 -17.51 9.83 -25.16
N TYR A 543 -18.81 9.59 -25.01
CA TYR A 543 -19.81 10.66 -24.98
C TYR A 543 -19.51 11.71 -23.89
N VAL A 544 -19.18 11.30 -22.66
CA VAL A 544 -18.87 12.23 -21.56
C VAL A 544 -17.63 13.07 -21.84
N MET A 545 -16.65 12.51 -22.54
CA MET A 545 -15.44 13.25 -22.92
C MET A 545 -15.76 14.41 -23.86
N GLU A 546 -16.58 14.19 -24.90
CA GLU A 546 -16.96 15.23 -25.87
C GLU A 546 -18.07 16.17 -25.38
N ASP A 547 -19.06 15.69 -24.62
CA ASP A 547 -20.14 16.53 -24.08
C ASP A 547 -19.69 17.39 -22.88
N TYR A 548 -18.85 16.84 -21.99
CA TYR A 548 -18.51 17.49 -20.72
C TYR A 548 -17.02 17.86 -20.60
N PHE A 549 -16.10 16.91 -20.72
CA PHE A 549 -14.70 17.15 -20.35
C PHE A 549 -13.95 18.08 -21.32
N TYR A 550 -14.04 17.90 -22.64
CA TYR A 550 -13.35 18.79 -23.58
C TYR A 550 -13.98 20.19 -23.67
N PRO A 551 -15.32 20.37 -23.62
CA PRO A 551 -15.95 21.68 -23.50
C PRO A 551 -15.63 22.40 -22.17
N LEU A 552 -15.41 21.65 -21.08
CA LEU A 552 -14.91 22.18 -19.82
C LEU A 552 -13.43 22.55 -19.90
N ALA A 553 -12.59 21.69 -20.49
CA ALA A 553 -11.16 21.93 -20.61
C ALA A 553 -10.85 23.13 -21.52
N LYS A 554 -11.63 23.33 -22.59
CA LYS A 554 -11.52 24.53 -23.44
C LYS A 554 -11.79 25.81 -22.63
N HIS A 555 -12.84 25.80 -21.81
CA HIS A 555 -13.17 26.91 -20.91
C HIS A 555 -12.13 27.09 -19.81
N ALA A 556 -11.55 26.00 -19.30
CA ALA A 556 -10.56 26.05 -18.24
C ALA A 556 -9.33 26.86 -18.65
N ARG A 557 -8.87 26.80 -19.92
CA ARG A 557 -7.76 27.61 -20.46
C ARG A 557 -7.98 29.12 -20.38
N GLU A 558 -9.24 29.57 -20.39
CA GLU A 558 -9.60 30.99 -20.26
C GLU A 558 -9.52 31.47 -18.78
N THR A 559 -9.14 30.57 -17.86
CA THR A 559 -9.12 30.79 -16.42
C THR A 559 -7.89 30.12 -15.78
N ASN A 560 -7.65 30.32 -14.47
CA ASN A 560 -6.58 29.62 -13.75
C ASN A 560 -7.09 28.28 -13.19
N ALA A 561 -7.51 27.37 -14.09
CA ALA A 561 -8.22 26.14 -13.72
C ALA A 561 -7.60 24.86 -14.31
N ASN A 562 -7.59 23.79 -13.51
CA ASN A 562 -7.09 22.47 -13.91
C ASN A 562 -8.11 21.36 -13.64
N ILE A 563 -8.09 20.34 -14.49
CA ILE A 563 -8.85 19.11 -14.32
C ILE A 563 -7.87 18.05 -13.81
N TYR A 564 -8.05 17.66 -12.55
CA TYR A 564 -7.24 16.66 -11.88
C TYR A 564 -7.83 15.27 -12.13
N VAL A 565 -7.23 14.57 -13.08
CA VAL A 565 -7.67 13.28 -13.63
C VAL A 565 -7.18 12.18 -12.69
N ARG A 566 -8.03 11.72 -11.76
CA ARG A 566 -7.65 10.78 -10.70
C ARG A 566 -8.24 9.40 -10.97
N THR A 567 -7.43 8.52 -11.54
CA THR A 567 -7.85 7.23 -12.10
C THR A 567 -7.50 6.06 -11.18
N LYS A 568 -7.63 4.82 -11.64
CA LYS A 568 -7.28 3.58 -10.92
C LYS A 568 -6.56 2.60 -11.84
N HIS A 569 -6.01 1.52 -11.28
CA HIS A 569 -5.60 0.33 -12.00
C HIS A 569 -4.47 0.61 -13.00
N ALA A 570 -4.55 0.12 -14.24
CA ALA A 570 -3.51 0.35 -15.24
C ALA A 570 -3.72 1.59 -16.13
N PHE A 571 -4.55 2.56 -15.70
CA PHE A 571 -5.02 3.64 -16.58
C PHE A 571 -3.91 4.37 -17.36
N TRP A 572 -2.81 4.74 -16.70
CA TRP A 572 -1.73 5.54 -17.31
C TRP A 572 -0.79 4.75 -18.22
N GLN A 573 -0.93 3.42 -18.25
CA GLN A 573 -0.21 2.50 -19.14
C GLN A 573 -1.17 1.65 -20.00
N ALA A 574 -2.48 1.94 -20.00
CA ALA A 574 -3.50 1.22 -20.75
C ALA A 574 -4.61 2.15 -21.24
N ASN A 575 -5.61 2.44 -20.39
CA ASN A 575 -6.84 3.16 -20.78
C ASN A 575 -6.59 4.52 -21.44
N VAL A 576 -5.54 5.26 -21.04
CA VAL A 576 -5.20 6.57 -21.62
C VAL A 576 -4.79 6.48 -23.11
N TYR A 577 -4.42 5.30 -23.60
CA TYR A 577 -4.04 5.06 -25.00
C TYR A 577 -5.23 4.59 -25.87
N LEU A 578 -6.45 4.60 -25.34
CA LEU A 578 -7.67 4.41 -26.11
C LEU A 578 -8.09 5.71 -26.85
N PRO A 579 -8.80 5.62 -28.01
CA PRO A 579 -9.18 6.79 -28.80
C PRO A 579 -9.91 7.90 -28.01
N THR A 580 -10.72 7.51 -27.01
CA THR A 580 -11.43 8.38 -26.06
C THR A 580 -10.56 9.41 -25.33
N TRP A 581 -9.24 9.16 -25.23
CA TRP A 581 -8.29 10.04 -24.54
C TRP A 581 -7.29 10.71 -25.48
N SER A 582 -7.41 10.49 -26.80
CA SER A 582 -6.49 10.97 -27.83
C SER A 582 -6.19 12.47 -27.77
N ARG A 583 -7.16 13.31 -27.40
CA ARG A 583 -6.96 14.78 -27.29
C ARG A 583 -6.23 15.23 -26.03
N LEU A 584 -6.23 14.40 -24.98
CA LEU A 584 -5.32 14.58 -23.83
C LEU A 584 -3.92 14.14 -24.26
N VAL A 585 -3.79 12.93 -24.82
CA VAL A 585 -2.51 12.36 -25.26
C VAL A 585 -1.83 13.18 -26.34
N SER A 586 -2.56 13.86 -27.22
CA SER A 586 -2.00 14.74 -28.25
C SER A 586 -1.40 16.04 -27.68
N GLY A 587 -1.59 16.33 -26.39
CA GLY A 587 -1.21 17.61 -25.78
C GLY A 587 -2.11 18.77 -26.19
N GLU A 588 -3.34 18.52 -26.66
CA GLU A 588 -4.25 19.62 -27.01
C GLU A 588 -4.53 20.51 -25.80
N PHE A 589 -4.71 19.92 -24.61
CA PHE A 589 -5.05 20.58 -23.35
C PHE A 589 -3.95 20.39 -22.28
N SER A 590 -2.67 20.50 -22.67
CA SER A 590 -1.54 20.19 -21.79
C SER A 590 -1.51 21.06 -20.53
N ASP A 591 -2.01 22.29 -20.65
CA ASP A 591 -2.13 23.31 -19.60
C ASP A 591 -3.23 23.03 -18.57
N VAL A 592 -4.21 22.19 -18.91
CA VAL A 592 -5.43 21.95 -18.10
C VAL A 592 -5.40 20.62 -17.37
N PHE A 593 -5.12 19.51 -18.07
CA PHE A 593 -5.19 18.19 -17.46
C PHE A 593 -3.97 17.90 -16.58
N VAL A 594 -4.23 17.40 -15.37
CA VAL A 594 -3.20 16.98 -14.42
C VAL A 594 -3.35 15.47 -14.18
N PRO A 595 -2.40 14.64 -14.66
CA PRO A 595 -2.41 13.20 -14.43
C PRO A 595 -2.23 12.86 -12.96
N ALA A 596 -3.10 12.03 -12.40
CA ALA A 596 -3.07 11.60 -11.02
C ALA A 596 -3.69 10.20 -10.85
N MET A 597 -3.54 9.61 -9.67
CA MET A 597 -3.97 8.24 -9.41
C MET A 597 -4.62 8.08 -8.04
N GLU A 598 -5.44 7.05 -7.93
CA GLU A 598 -5.89 6.46 -6.68
C GLU A 598 -5.41 5.00 -6.64
N GLU A 599 -4.17 4.77 -6.19
CA GLU A 599 -3.54 3.44 -6.11
C GLU A 599 -4.12 2.52 -5.00
N THR A 600 -5.42 2.56 -4.77
CA THR A 600 -6.11 1.65 -3.85
C THR A 600 -6.49 0.38 -4.61
N THR A 601 -6.20 -0.80 -4.06
CA THR A 601 -6.27 -2.13 -4.75
C THR A 601 -5.29 -2.38 -5.90
N ASP A 602 -4.48 -1.40 -6.31
CA ASP A 602 -3.62 -1.56 -7.47
C ASP A 602 -2.45 -2.53 -7.22
N LYS A 603 -1.89 -3.08 -8.30
CA LYS A 603 -0.81 -4.08 -8.30
C LYS A 603 0.49 -3.58 -8.95
N SER A 604 0.47 -2.36 -9.49
CA SER A 604 1.51 -1.82 -10.38
C SER A 604 1.74 -0.32 -10.15
N MET A 605 2.02 0.06 -8.90
CA MET A 605 2.30 1.45 -8.51
C MET A 605 3.51 2.02 -9.25
N ASP A 606 4.51 1.19 -9.50
CA ASP A 606 5.70 1.49 -10.31
C ASP A 606 5.35 1.88 -11.75
N LEU A 607 4.45 1.13 -12.41
CA LEU A 607 3.96 1.43 -13.76
C LEU A 607 3.09 2.70 -13.77
N SER A 608 2.30 2.92 -12.72
CA SER A 608 1.48 4.14 -12.55
C SER A 608 2.34 5.41 -12.47
N ILE A 609 3.50 5.35 -11.79
CA ILE A 609 4.46 6.46 -11.72
C ILE A 609 5.13 6.63 -13.09
N ALA A 610 5.63 5.56 -13.70
CA ALA A 610 6.28 5.59 -15.00
C ALA A 610 5.36 6.10 -16.14
N GLY A 611 4.07 5.76 -16.10
CA GLY A 611 3.04 6.25 -17.03
C GLY A 611 2.69 7.72 -16.85
N ARG A 612 2.46 8.18 -15.61
CA ARG A 612 2.21 9.62 -15.34
C ARG A 612 3.41 10.49 -15.73
N LEU A 613 4.63 10.03 -15.41
CA LEU A 613 5.86 10.70 -15.82
C LEU A 613 6.03 10.67 -17.34
N GLY A 614 5.71 9.58 -18.03
CA GLY A 614 5.76 9.50 -19.50
C GLY A 614 4.77 10.44 -20.20
N ILE A 615 3.53 10.55 -19.69
CA ILE A 615 2.54 11.54 -20.16
C ILE A 615 3.06 12.97 -19.95
N TRP A 616 3.55 13.32 -18.76
CA TRP A 616 4.07 14.66 -18.46
C TRP A 616 5.33 15.01 -19.26
N THR A 617 6.30 14.10 -19.35
CA THR A 617 7.58 14.32 -20.07
C THR A 617 7.41 14.37 -21.58
N SER A 618 6.45 13.62 -22.16
CA SER A 618 6.14 13.68 -23.59
C SER A 618 5.50 14.99 -24.05
N GLY A 619 5.14 15.88 -23.11
CA GLY A 619 4.45 17.14 -23.39
C GLY A 619 2.93 17.03 -23.48
N ALA A 620 2.34 15.85 -23.24
CA ALA A 620 0.88 15.70 -23.25
C ALA A 620 0.21 16.46 -22.10
N THR A 621 0.91 16.67 -20.97
CA THR A 621 0.51 17.62 -19.91
C THR A 621 1.70 18.45 -19.45
N ASP A 622 1.45 19.64 -18.90
CA ASP A 622 2.48 20.58 -18.43
C ASP A 622 2.94 20.26 -17.00
N SER A 623 2.11 19.53 -16.24
CA SER A 623 2.36 19.11 -14.86
C SER A 623 1.66 17.77 -14.57
N TRP A 624 1.98 17.17 -13.41
CA TRP A 624 1.30 15.99 -12.88
C TRP A 624 1.08 16.06 -11.36
N GLY A 625 0.34 15.08 -10.84
CA GLY A 625 -0.17 15.05 -9.47
C GLY A 625 -0.06 13.71 -8.75
N SER A 626 -0.16 13.78 -7.42
CA SER A 626 0.04 12.68 -6.50
C SER A 626 -1.02 12.66 -5.39
N ARG A 627 -1.28 11.48 -4.85
CA ARG A 627 -2.19 11.24 -3.75
C ARG A 627 -1.70 10.06 -2.94
N CYS A 628 -1.54 10.25 -1.64
CA CYS A 628 -1.43 9.14 -0.70
C CYS A 628 -2.76 8.97 0.07
N ALA A 629 -3.32 7.76 0.09
CA ALA A 629 -4.51 7.44 0.88
C ALA A 629 -4.25 6.36 1.92
N ARG A 630 -5.08 6.37 2.97
CA ARG A 630 -4.90 5.52 4.14
C ARG A 630 -5.06 4.03 3.86
N ASP A 631 -5.63 3.65 2.71
CA ASP A 631 -5.75 2.27 2.23
C ASP A 631 -4.82 1.92 1.04
N ASN A 632 -3.85 2.79 0.71
CA ASN A 632 -2.70 2.43 -0.13
C ASN A 632 -1.94 1.19 0.42
N PRO A 633 -1.76 1.02 1.75
CA PRO A 633 -1.18 -0.20 2.35
C PRO A 633 -1.90 -1.54 2.08
N SER A 634 -3.09 -1.54 1.44
CA SER A 634 -3.92 -2.72 1.26
C SER A 634 -3.56 -3.52 -0.01
N LEU A 635 -2.44 -4.27 0.01
CA LEU A 635 -2.02 -5.16 -1.09
C LEU A 635 -2.86 -6.45 -1.19
N ASP A 636 -3.22 -6.99 -0.03
CA ASP A 636 -4.15 -8.08 0.15
C ASP A 636 -5.46 -7.49 0.70
N ARG A 637 -6.56 -7.77 0.01
CA ARG A 637 -7.89 -7.31 0.40
C ARG A 637 -8.59 -8.27 1.36
N LEU A 638 -8.08 -9.50 1.52
CA LEU A 638 -8.54 -10.44 2.54
C LEU A 638 -7.90 -10.19 3.90
N ARG A 639 -6.75 -9.49 3.97
CA ARG A 639 -6.03 -9.11 5.19
C ARG A 639 -5.64 -7.63 5.18
N GLN A 640 -6.61 -6.74 5.40
CA GLN A 640 -6.41 -5.30 5.23
C GLN A 640 -5.79 -4.62 6.47
N HIS A 641 -4.46 -4.55 6.51
CA HIS A 641 -3.70 -3.81 7.53
C HIS A 641 -3.43 -2.37 7.07
N SER A 642 -4.48 -1.55 7.04
CA SER A 642 -4.45 -0.15 6.58
C SER A 642 -4.65 0.84 7.72
N HIS A 643 -3.97 0.59 8.85
CA HIS A 643 -4.09 1.36 10.08
C HIS A 643 -2.74 1.84 10.61
N GLN A 644 -1.87 2.28 9.69
CA GLN A 644 -0.58 2.90 9.97
C GLN A 644 -0.79 4.19 10.75
N MET A 645 -0.26 4.23 11.97
CA MET A 645 -0.38 5.36 12.89
C MET A 645 0.78 6.36 12.74
N LEU A 646 1.95 5.90 12.29
CA LEU A 646 3.09 6.73 11.93
C LEU A 646 3.16 6.86 10.39
N PRO A 647 2.82 8.02 9.79
CA PRO A 647 2.71 8.17 8.34
C PRO A 647 4.08 8.35 7.64
N ASN A 648 5.14 7.69 8.10
CA ASN A 648 6.46 7.74 7.50
C ASN A 648 6.46 7.34 6.00
N HIS A 649 5.72 6.29 5.67
CA HIS A 649 5.46 5.84 4.31
C HIS A 649 4.75 6.88 3.42
N PHE A 650 3.90 7.75 3.98
CA PHE A 650 3.34 8.90 3.25
C PHE A 650 4.40 9.95 2.97
N LEU A 651 5.21 10.30 3.99
CA LEU A 651 6.26 11.30 3.88
C LEU A 651 7.26 10.93 2.78
N ARG A 652 7.84 9.72 2.83
CA ARG A 652 8.80 9.23 1.81
C ARG A 652 8.19 9.20 0.41
N ASN A 653 6.96 8.72 0.27
CA ASN A 653 6.25 8.69 -1.02
C ASN A 653 6.01 10.09 -1.60
N MET A 654 5.65 11.07 -0.77
CA MET A 654 5.47 12.45 -1.23
C MET A 654 6.80 13.11 -1.59
N ILE A 655 7.87 12.85 -0.84
CA ILE A 655 9.22 13.32 -1.18
C ILE A 655 9.63 12.78 -2.55
N TYR A 656 9.46 11.48 -2.81
CA TYR A 656 9.76 10.87 -4.11
C TYR A 656 8.98 11.47 -5.27
N HIS A 657 7.66 11.67 -5.10
CA HIS A 657 6.82 12.23 -6.15
C HIS A 657 7.15 13.71 -6.41
N VAL A 658 7.42 14.49 -5.37
CA VAL A 658 7.76 15.93 -5.50
C VAL A 658 9.18 16.11 -6.06
N SER A 659 10.16 15.29 -5.67
CA SER A 659 11.48 15.27 -6.33
C SER A 659 11.39 14.78 -7.77
N SER A 660 10.38 13.98 -8.12
CA SER A 660 10.02 13.62 -9.50
C SER A 660 9.16 14.69 -10.22
N GLY A 661 8.99 15.88 -9.63
CA GLY A 661 8.31 17.03 -10.24
C GLY A 661 6.79 17.11 -10.06
N ALA A 662 6.18 16.33 -9.16
CA ALA A 662 4.75 16.43 -8.89
C ALA A 662 4.40 17.78 -8.23
N GLN A 663 3.37 18.47 -8.76
CA GLN A 663 2.97 19.80 -8.27
C GLN A 663 1.57 19.85 -7.67
N TYR A 664 0.79 18.76 -7.68
CA TYR A 664 -0.60 18.75 -7.20
C TYR A 664 -0.80 17.58 -6.24
N LEU A 665 -0.98 17.86 -4.95
CA LEU A 665 -1.06 16.85 -3.89
C LEU A 665 -2.48 16.80 -3.29
N ASP A 666 -3.22 15.71 -3.56
CA ASP A 666 -4.57 15.41 -3.01
C ASP A 666 -4.52 14.28 -1.98
N ASN A 667 -3.72 14.46 -0.92
CA ASN A 667 -3.50 13.42 0.10
C ASN A 667 -4.71 13.19 1.01
N PHE A 668 -4.70 12.09 1.76
CA PHE A 668 -5.55 11.94 2.94
C PHE A 668 -4.93 12.63 4.15
N ASN A 669 -5.79 13.27 4.95
CA ASN A 669 -5.39 13.89 6.21
C ASN A 669 -4.94 12.81 7.21
N VAL A 670 -3.63 12.78 7.51
CA VAL A 670 -2.95 11.86 8.44
C VAL A 670 -2.51 12.59 9.71
N ASP A 671 -1.44 12.15 10.39
CA ASP A 671 -0.77 12.97 11.39
C ASP A 671 -0.09 14.17 10.68
N GLN A 672 -0.61 15.37 10.91
CA GLN A 672 -0.14 16.58 10.25
C GLN A 672 1.05 17.24 10.97
N GLU A 673 1.30 16.91 12.23
CA GLU A 673 2.53 17.32 12.93
C GLU A 673 3.73 16.54 12.40
N TYR A 674 3.52 15.26 12.03
CA TYR A 674 4.51 14.48 11.30
C TYR A 674 4.67 14.97 9.85
N MET A 675 3.56 15.15 9.12
CA MET A 675 3.61 15.57 7.71
C MET A 675 4.04 17.03 7.49
N SER A 676 4.06 17.90 8.51
CA SER A 676 4.53 19.29 8.38
C SER A 676 5.93 19.40 7.78
N LEU A 677 6.80 18.40 8.06
CA LEU A 677 8.16 18.33 7.56
C LEU A 677 8.18 18.38 6.02
N LEU A 678 7.24 17.73 5.32
CA LEU A 678 7.13 17.83 3.87
C LEU A 678 6.93 19.29 3.41
N TRP A 679 6.11 20.05 4.13
CA TRP A 679 5.78 21.42 3.76
C TRP A 679 6.96 22.36 4.00
N GLU A 680 7.68 22.16 5.11
CA GLU A 680 8.90 22.90 5.45
C GLU A 680 10.03 22.61 4.43
N LEU A 681 10.19 21.35 4.04
CA LEU A 681 11.17 20.93 3.03
C LEU A 681 10.91 21.59 1.66
N ILE A 682 9.64 21.67 1.23
CA ILE A 682 9.25 22.37 0.00
C ILE A 682 9.45 23.88 0.15
N ALA A 683 9.06 24.46 1.28
CA ALA A 683 9.14 25.90 1.53
C ALA A 683 10.58 26.41 1.48
N LYS A 684 11.45 25.80 2.30
CA LYS A 684 12.87 26.16 2.40
C LYS A 684 13.69 25.77 1.18
N GLY A 685 13.15 24.98 0.25
CA GLY A 685 13.86 24.53 -0.97
C GLY A 685 14.85 23.38 -0.74
N ALA A 686 14.84 22.75 0.44
CA ALA A 686 15.63 21.54 0.71
C ALA A 686 15.18 20.39 -0.20
N LEU A 687 13.86 20.22 -0.36
CA LEU A 687 13.27 19.35 -1.37
C LEU A 687 13.15 20.10 -2.69
N TYR A 688 14.08 19.84 -3.61
CA TYR A 688 14.06 20.43 -4.95
C TYR A 688 12.88 19.90 -5.76
N VAL A 689 12.13 20.80 -6.39
CA VAL A 689 10.97 20.47 -7.25
C VAL A 689 11.37 20.75 -8.71
N PRO A 690 11.85 19.75 -9.48
CA PRO A 690 12.41 19.98 -10.81
C PRO A 690 11.35 20.16 -11.91
N LYS A 691 11.77 20.78 -13.01
CA LYS A 691 11.08 20.69 -14.30
C LYS A 691 11.46 19.38 -14.99
N ARG A 692 10.62 18.90 -15.92
CA ARG A 692 10.94 17.74 -16.78
C ARG A 692 12.26 17.88 -17.56
N SER A 693 12.67 19.10 -17.89
CA SER A 693 13.92 19.41 -18.58
C SER A 693 15.16 19.42 -17.68
N GLU A 694 15.00 19.28 -16.37
CA GLU A 694 16.09 19.30 -15.38
C GLU A 694 16.39 17.88 -14.85
N ILE A 695 15.46 16.92 -14.96
CA ILE A 695 15.63 15.54 -14.45
C ILE A 695 16.57 14.74 -15.36
N LEU A 696 17.57 14.07 -14.76
CA LEU A 696 18.58 13.25 -15.43
C LEU A 696 18.57 11.76 -14.99
N SER A 697 17.58 11.33 -14.20
CA SER A 697 17.39 9.93 -13.77
C SER A 697 16.42 9.13 -14.65
N PHE A 698 16.02 9.62 -15.82
CA PHE A 698 15.27 8.82 -16.80
C PHE A 698 16.22 7.92 -17.58
N SER A 699 15.85 6.66 -17.80
CA SER A 699 16.62 5.77 -18.67
C SER A 699 16.63 6.32 -20.10
N PRO A 700 17.73 6.17 -20.88
CA PRO A 700 17.74 6.49 -22.31
C PRO A 700 16.95 5.47 -23.15
N VAL A 701 16.22 4.54 -22.51
CA VAL A 701 15.21 3.69 -23.14
C VAL A 701 13.83 4.12 -22.66
N ASN A 702 12.86 4.23 -23.57
CA ASN A 702 11.44 4.45 -23.25
C ASN A 702 10.55 3.40 -23.94
N LEU A 703 9.37 3.13 -23.36
CA LEU A 703 8.33 2.34 -24.02
C LEU A 703 7.26 3.24 -24.61
N GLY A 704 7.09 3.19 -25.94
CA GLY A 704 5.95 3.75 -26.66
C GLY A 704 4.74 2.82 -26.53
N MET A 705 3.75 3.27 -25.76
CA MET A 705 2.51 2.54 -25.51
C MET A 705 1.57 2.63 -26.71
N LEU A 706 1.20 1.48 -27.28
CA LEU A 706 0.17 1.36 -28.30
C LEU A 706 -1.22 1.28 -27.66
N SER A 707 -2.28 1.25 -28.47
CA SER A 707 -3.61 0.87 -27.98
C SER A 707 -3.53 -0.50 -27.30
N PRO A 708 -4.03 -0.66 -26.06
CA PRO A 708 -3.76 -1.86 -25.26
C PRO A 708 -4.45 -3.11 -25.81
N ASP A 709 -3.81 -4.27 -25.64
CA ASP A 709 -4.42 -5.57 -25.88
C ASP A 709 -5.66 -5.74 -24.97
N LYS A 710 -6.71 -6.34 -25.52
CA LYS A 710 -7.99 -6.48 -24.82
C LYS A 710 -7.87 -7.30 -23.53
N HIS A 711 -7.14 -8.42 -23.57
CA HIS A 711 -6.97 -9.29 -22.40
C HIS A 711 -6.16 -8.58 -21.31
N TYR A 712 -5.10 -7.86 -21.69
CA TYR A 712 -4.34 -7.00 -20.78
C TYR A 712 -5.22 -5.91 -20.12
N LEU A 713 -6.04 -5.20 -20.91
CA LEU A 713 -6.94 -4.16 -20.41
C LEU A 713 -8.01 -4.70 -19.44
N GLU A 714 -8.53 -5.89 -19.73
CA GLU A 714 -9.51 -6.57 -18.86
C GLU A 714 -8.87 -7.08 -17.56
N GLU A 715 -7.74 -7.79 -17.62
CA GLU A 715 -7.05 -8.32 -16.44
C GLU A 715 -6.60 -7.21 -15.50
N SER A 716 -5.91 -6.21 -16.05
CA SER A 716 -5.28 -5.14 -15.27
C SER A 716 -6.27 -4.23 -14.56
N SER A 717 -7.57 -4.35 -14.85
CA SER A 717 -8.65 -3.60 -14.21
C SER A 717 -9.58 -4.44 -13.32
N ASN A 718 -9.18 -5.68 -12.98
CA ASN A 718 -10.04 -6.68 -12.31
C ASN A 718 -9.45 -7.26 -11.01
N ALA A 719 -8.95 -6.40 -10.14
CA ALA A 719 -8.30 -6.75 -8.86
C ALA A 719 -9.24 -7.28 -7.73
N LYS A 720 -10.50 -7.66 -8.04
CA LYS A 720 -11.55 -7.94 -7.03
C LYS A 720 -11.98 -9.39 -6.90
N TRP A 721 -11.95 -10.18 -7.98
CA TRP A 721 -12.18 -11.62 -7.89
C TRP A 721 -10.88 -12.34 -7.51
N THR A 722 -10.96 -13.35 -6.65
CA THR A 722 -9.81 -14.18 -6.26
C THR A 722 -9.64 -15.40 -7.16
N THR A 723 -10.68 -15.78 -7.92
CA THR A 723 -10.78 -17.06 -8.63
C THR A 723 -10.42 -16.99 -10.13
N PHE A 724 -9.70 -15.95 -10.56
CA PHE A 724 -9.30 -15.79 -11.97
C PHE A 724 -8.19 -16.72 -12.43
N TYR A 725 -7.27 -17.13 -11.55
CA TYR A 725 -6.15 -17.98 -11.90
C TYR A 725 -6.59 -19.22 -12.69
N ASP A 726 -5.95 -19.47 -13.83
CA ASP A 726 -6.08 -20.66 -14.65
C ASP A 726 -4.70 -20.96 -15.25
N GLU A 727 -4.12 -22.11 -14.90
CA GLU A 727 -2.71 -22.39 -15.20
C GLU A 727 -2.41 -22.42 -16.70
N GLU A 728 -3.32 -22.95 -17.51
CA GLU A 728 -3.16 -23.00 -18.95
C GLU A 728 -3.39 -21.63 -19.60
N LYS A 729 -4.30 -20.80 -19.06
CA LYS A 729 -4.43 -19.39 -19.48
C LYS A 729 -3.13 -18.64 -19.22
N GLU A 730 -2.53 -18.76 -18.03
CA GLU A 730 -1.28 -18.08 -17.68
C GLU A 730 -0.09 -18.55 -18.55
N LYS A 731 0.09 -19.86 -18.74
CA LYS A 731 1.15 -20.42 -19.61
C LYS A 731 1.06 -19.92 -21.05
N ASN A 732 -0.15 -19.80 -21.60
CA ASN A 732 -0.39 -19.45 -23.00
C ASN A 732 -0.48 -17.94 -23.26
N ASN A 733 -0.49 -17.09 -22.22
CA ASN A 733 -0.62 -15.63 -22.34
C ASN A 733 0.51 -14.88 -21.59
N PRO A 734 1.80 -15.02 -21.99
CA PRO A 734 2.88 -14.22 -21.40
C PRO A 734 2.67 -12.73 -21.71
N LEU A 735 2.39 -11.93 -20.68
CA LEU A 735 2.20 -10.48 -20.78
C LEU A 735 3.48 -9.70 -20.50
N VAL A 736 3.58 -8.47 -21.04
CA VAL A 736 4.62 -7.49 -20.67
C VAL A 736 4.40 -6.95 -19.25
N PHE A 737 3.13 -6.78 -18.88
CA PHE A 737 2.70 -6.43 -17.52
C PHE A 737 1.73 -7.50 -17.01
N SER A 738 2.25 -8.43 -16.20
CA SER A 738 1.57 -9.66 -15.74
C SER A 738 1.13 -9.61 -14.28
N HIS A 739 0.27 -10.54 -13.88
CA HIS A 739 -0.16 -10.73 -12.49
C HIS A 739 -0.92 -9.51 -11.90
N LEU A 740 -1.78 -8.86 -12.68
CA LEU A 740 -2.43 -7.60 -12.27
C LEU A 740 -3.86 -7.77 -11.72
N ASN A 741 -4.45 -8.96 -11.87
CA ASN A 741 -5.77 -9.28 -11.31
C ASN A 741 -5.73 -9.63 -9.81
N GLY A 742 -6.90 -9.99 -9.25
CA GLY A 742 -7.07 -10.26 -7.82
C GLY A 742 -6.46 -11.58 -7.31
N SER A 743 -5.94 -12.45 -8.18
CA SER A 743 -5.35 -13.75 -7.81
C SER A 743 -3.90 -13.70 -7.34
N TRP A 744 -3.27 -12.51 -7.34
CA TRP A 744 -1.82 -12.36 -7.13
C TRP A 744 -1.44 -11.42 -5.96
N PRO A 745 -1.92 -11.61 -4.71
CA PRO A 745 -1.48 -10.81 -3.57
C PRO A 745 -0.03 -11.13 -3.18
N GLY A 746 0.91 -10.24 -3.50
CA GLY A 746 2.32 -10.40 -3.13
C GLY A 746 3.06 -11.57 -3.81
N ALA A 747 2.46 -12.13 -4.87
CA ALA A 747 3.07 -13.16 -5.68
C ALA A 747 4.31 -12.63 -6.44
N PRO A 748 5.33 -13.46 -6.69
CA PRO A 748 6.45 -13.08 -7.55
C PRO A 748 5.98 -12.67 -8.94
N VAL A 749 6.66 -11.70 -9.55
CA VAL A 749 6.46 -11.37 -10.97
C VAL A 749 7.37 -12.23 -11.86
N THR A 750 6.91 -12.51 -13.08
CA THR A 750 7.65 -13.31 -14.07
C THR A 750 8.98 -12.66 -14.47
N GLU A 751 9.96 -13.45 -14.93
CA GLU A 751 11.28 -12.95 -15.34
C GLU A 751 11.24 -11.90 -16.47
N TRP A 752 10.18 -11.95 -17.29
CA TRP A 752 9.96 -11.05 -18.41
C TRP A 752 8.99 -9.91 -18.11
N ASP A 753 8.47 -9.84 -16.88
CA ASP A 753 7.64 -8.71 -16.46
C ASP A 753 8.46 -7.43 -16.46
N PHE A 754 7.94 -6.38 -17.11
CA PHE A 754 8.64 -5.11 -17.21
C PHE A 754 8.99 -4.52 -15.85
N SER A 755 8.09 -4.63 -14.85
CA SER A 755 8.34 -4.15 -13.49
C SER A 755 9.62 -4.77 -12.90
N LYS A 756 9.94 -6.03 -13.24
CA LYS A 756 11.11 -6.75 -12.74
C LYS A 756 12.40 -6.26 -13.37
N TYR A 757 12.55 -6.42 -14.69
CA TYR A 757 13.83 -6.19 -15.35
C TYR A 757 14.14 -4.70 -15.57
N ALA A 758 13.13 -3.81 -15.56
CA ALA A 758 13.33 -2.36 -15.64
C ALA A 758 13.27 -1.70 -14.26
N GLY A 759 12.24 -2.01 -13.46
CA GLY A 759 11.94 -1.34 -12.19
C GLY A 759 12.57 -1.95 -10.93
N GLY A 760 13.11 -3.18 -11.02
CA GLY A 760 13.65 -3.91 -9.88
C GLY A 760 12.60 -4.60 -9.00
N VAL A 761 11.33 -4.60 -9.42
CA VAL A 761 10.21 -5.19 -8.65
C VAL A 761 10.32 -6.71 -8.60
N GLN A 762 10.20 -7.29 -7.40
CA GLN A 762 10.25 -8.74 -7.21
C GLN A 762 8.85 -9.39 -7.18
N ASP A 763 7.83 -8.66 -6.72
CA ASP A 763 6.48 -9.20 -6.49
C ASP A 763 5.38 -8.12 -6.57
N ARG A 764 4.12 -8.56 -6.60
CA ARG A 764 2.92 -7.70 -6.65
C ARG A 764 2.48 -7.23 -5.25
N ARG A 765 3.41 -6.59 -4.52
CA ARG A 765 3.16 -5.81 -3.29
C ARG A 765 3.14 -4.29 -3.56
N LEU A 766 3.54 -3.50 -2.56
CA LEU A 766 3.34 -2.05 -2.46
C LEU A 766 4.51 -1.26 -3.09
N ASN A 767 4.72 -1.43 -4.39
CA ASN A 767 5.86 -0.87 -5.13
C ASN A 767 5.76 0.64 -5.41
N PHE A 768 5.44 1.45 -4.39
CA PHE A 768 5.33 2.92 -4.46
C PHE A 768 6.69 3.63 -4.59
N LEU A 769 7.78 2.97 -4.16
CA LEU A 769 9.14 3.50 -4.16
C LEU A 769 10.06 2.57 -4.99
N PRO A 770 9.82 2.40 -6.30
CA PRO A 770 10.60 1.49 -7.14
C PRO A 770 12.04 1.99 -7.33
N THR A 771 12.99 1.06 -7.45
CA THR A 771 14.42 1.38 -7.40
C THR A 771 14.98 1.85 -8.74
N TYR A 772 14.56 1.27 -9.87
CA TYR A 772 15.00 1.65 -11.23
C TYR A 772 16.51 1.96 -11.34
N THR A 773 17.36 0.99 -10.98
CA THR A 773 18.84 1.14 -10.94
C THR A 773 19.46 1.72 -12.21
N ASN A 774 18.85 1.43 -13.37
CA ASN A 774 19.31 1.86 -14.70
C ASN A 774 18.61 3.15 -15.21
N GLY A 775 18.02 3.92 -14.28
CA GLY A 775 17.15 5.06 -14.57
C GLY A 775 15.69 4.63 -14.80
N LEU A 776 14.76 5.52 -14.49
CA LEU A 776 13.32 5.28 -14.66
C LEU A 776 12.97 5.21 -16.15
N VAL A 777 12.45 4.08 -16.60
CA VAL A 777 12.00 3.88 -17.99
C VAL A 777 10.61 4.47 -18.15
N LEU A 778 10.49 5.49 -19.00
CA LEU A 778 9.22 6.20 -19.22
C LEU A 778 8.25 5.38 -20.08
N LEU A 779 6.98 5.33 -19.69
CA LEU A 779 5.89 4.76 -20.50
C LEU A 779 5.16 5.90 -21.21
N THR A 780 5.49 6.14 -22.48
CA THR A 780 5.12 7.34 -23.24
C THR A 780 4.10 7.03 -24.34
N PRO A 781 3.36 8.04 -24.82
CA PRO A 781 2.79 7.98 -26.17
C PRO A 781 3.89 7.70 -27.20
N PRO A 782 3.62 7.02 -28.32
CA PRO A 782 4.64 6.75 -29.34
C PRO A 782 5.23 8.04 -29.90
N GLN A 783 6.57 8.08 -30.01
CA GLN A 783 7.33 9.26 -30.42
C GLN A 783 7.79 9.17 -31.87
N ASN A 784 8.12 7.97 -32.38
CA ASN A 784 8.71 7.77 -33.71
C ASN A 784 7.91 6.83 -34.63
N GLY A 785 8.37 6.71 -35.87
CA GLY A 785 7.94 5.67 -36.81
C GLY A 785 6.51 5.79 -37.31
N ILE A 786 5.88 4.63 -37.52
CA ILE A 786 4.48 4.51 -37.99
C ILE A 786 3.45 4.68 -36.87
N TYR A 787 3.86 4.49 -35.61
CA TYR A 787 2.98 4.55 -34.44
C TYR A 787 2.79 5.96 -33.89
N ALA A 788 3.70 6.88 -34.20
CA ALA A 788 3.63 8.26 -33.74
C ALA A 788 2.47 9.04 -34.37
N ASP A 789 1.66 9.69 -33.51
CA ASP A 789 0.74 10.75 -33.95
C ASP A 789 1.52 12.00 -34.37
N LYS A 790 1.82 12.08 -35.67
CA LYS A 790 2.52 13.21 -36.31
C LYS A 790 1.72 14.53 -36.28
N LYS A 791 0.46 14.51 -35.84
CA LYS A 791 -0.39 15.71 -35.68
C LYS A 791 -0.49 16.16 -34.20
N ALA A 792 0.14 15.45 -33.27
CA ALA A 792 0.11 15.78 -31.87
C ALA A 792 0.75 17.14 -31.58
N LYS A 793 0.05 17.98 -30.80
CA LYS A 793 0.52 19.32 -30.40
C LYS A 793 1.62 19.28 -29.34
N ARG A 794 1.78 18.15 -28.64
CA ARG A 794 2.79 17.93 -27.60
C ARG A 794 4.24 18.08 -28.08
N GLY A 795 4.53 17.96 -29.38
CA GLY A 795 5.91 17.92 -29.89
C GLY A 795 6.59 16.56 -29.61
N THR A 796 7.92 16.56 -29.42
CA THR A 796 8.69 15.33 -29.14
C THR A 796 9.12 15.26 -27.68
N LEU A 797 9.25 14.04 -27.13
CA LEU A 797 9.83 13.78 -25.81
C LEU A 797 11.18 14.49 -25.63
N THR A 798 12.08 14.36 -26.61
CA THR A 798 13.42 14.98 -26.58
C THR A 798 13.43 16.51 -26.63
N SER A 799 12.33 17.16 -27.02
CA SER A 799 12.18 18.63 -26.92
C SER A 799 11.78 19.12 -25.52
N HIS A 800 11.39 18.21 -24.64
CA HIS A 800 10.96 18.49 -23.26
C HIS A 800 11.93 17.99 -22.18
N LEU A 801 12.69 16.94 -22.47
CA LEU A 801 13.74 16.42 -21.58
C LEU A 801 14.99 17.32 -21.59
N HIS A 802 15.91 17.04 -20.66
CA HIS A 802 17.22 17.71 -20.64
C HIS A 802 17.97 17.51 -21.99
N PRO A 803 18.69 18.53 -22.53
CA PRO A 803 19.35 18.42 -23.83
C PRO A 803 20.28 17.23 -24.03
N MET A 804 20.83 16.64 -22.96
CA MET A 804 21.64 15.42 -23.05
C MET A 804 20.88 14.24 -23.70
N TYR A 805 19.56 14.17 -23.55
CA TYR A 805 18.75 13.06 -24.06
C TYR A 805 18.57 13.10 -25.59
N LYS A 806 18.79 14.27 -26.22
CA LYS A 806 18.44 14.56 -27.62
C LYS A 806 18.87 13.48 -28.62
N ASN A 807 20.05 12.89 -28.44
CA ASN A 807 20.67 11.94 -29.36
C ASN A 807 20.90 10.53 -28.75
N ILE A 808 20.38 10.25 -27.54
CA ILE A 808 20.66 8.99 -26.83
C ILE A 808 19.42 8.13 -26.55
N MET A 809 18.21 8.67 -26.77
CA MET A 809 16.96 7.92 -26.58
C MET A 809 16.80 6.76 -27.56
N LYS A 810 16.25 5.65 -27.07
CA LYS A 810 15.78 4.50 -27.85
C LYS A 810 14.37 4.11 -27.42
N GLU A 811 13.48 3.94 -28.39
CA GLU A 811 12.08 3.61 -28.18
C GLU A 811 11.78 2.14 -28.55
N TYR A 812 10.97 1.48 -27.72
CA TYR A 812 10.37 0.17 -27.99
C TYR A 812 8.85 0.24 -27.85
N TYR A 813 8.09 -0.59 -28.58
CA TYR A 813 6.63 -0.48 -28.61
C TYR A 813 5.96 -1.68 -27.96
N THR A 814 4.88 -1.46 -27.20
CA THR A 814 4.06 -2.51 -26.58
C THR A 814 2.60 -2.10 -26.43
N ASP A 815 1.71 -3.08 -26.49
CA ASP A 815 0.28 -3.00 -26.15
C ASP A 815 -0.02 -3.53 -24.72
N GLY A 816 1.03 -3.81 -23.93
CA GLY A 816 0.96 -4.44 -22.60
C GLY A 816 0.98 -5.97 -22.60
N ARG A 817 0.81 -6.60 -23.77
CA ARG A 817 0.90 -8.05 -23.96
C ARG A 817 2.14 -8.47 -24.75
N ASN A 818 2.39 -7.84 -25.88
CA ASN A 818 3.47 -8.13 -26.81
C ASN A 818 4.39 -6.92 -27.00
N TYR A 819 5.53 -7.13 -27.64
CA TYR A 819 6.37 -6.08 -28.21
C TYR A 819 6.24 -6.03 -29.73
N TYR A 820 6.53 -4.88 -30.32
CA TYR A 820 6.43 -4.65 -31.76
C TYR A 820 7.69 -4.00 -32.34
N SER A 821 8.03 -4.36 -33.58
CA SER A 821 9.10 -3.71 -34.34
C SER A 821 8.73 -2.28 -34.73
N ALA A 822 9.72 -1.40 -34.93
CA ALA A 822 9.49 0.03 -35.17
C ALA A 822 8.81 0.37 -36.51
N ASP A 823 8.82 -0.58 -37.45
CA ASP A 823 8.10 -0.56 -38.73
C ASP A 823 6.73 -1.27 -38.66
N GLY A 824 6.41 -1.91 -37.53
CA GLY A 824 5.21 -2.68 -37.27
C GLY A 824 5.03 -3.96 -38.10
N THR A 825 6.09 -4.48 -38.70
CA THR A 825 6.04 -5.73 -39.48
C THR A 825 6.18 -6.99 -38.63
N GLN A 826 6.66 -6.88 -37.39
CA GLN A 826 6.90 -8.00 -36.49
C GLN A 826 6.29 -7.77 -35.10
N THR A 827 5.72 -8.85 -34.55
CA THR A 827 5.24 -8.95 -33.17
C THR A 827 6.12 -9.96 -32.44
N TYR A 828 6.55 -9.63 -31.22
CA TYR A 828 7.39 -10.49 -30.38
C TYR A 828 6.70 -10.75 -29.03
N LYS A 829 6.77 -11.99 -28.53
CA LYS A 829 6.22 -12.34 -27.22
C LYS A 829 7.04 -11.71 -26.10
N ALA A 830 6.37 -11.37 -24.98
CA ALA A 830 7.02 -10.79 -23.81
C ALA A 830 8.18 -11.65 -23.29
N ASN A 831 7.94 -12.95 -23.10
CA ASN A 831 8.89 -13.94 -22.55
C ASN A 831 10.10 -14.25 -23.46
N GLU A 832 10.11 -13.77 -24.70
CA GLU A 832 11.21 -13.96 -25.64
C GLU A 832 12.01 -12.65 -25.82
N TYR A 833 11.33 -11.53 -26.06
CA TYR A 833 11.96 -10.28 -26.49
C TYR A 833 12.46 -9.39 -25.34
N TYR A 834 11.96 -9.57 -24.11
CA TYR A 834 12.35 -8.76 -22.95
C TYR A 834 13.88 -8.68 -22.75
N LYS A 835 14.63 -9.74 -23.10
CA LYS A 835 16.10 -9.80 -23.01
C LYS A 835 16.79 -8.72 -23.83
N VAL A 836 16.23 -8.36 -24.98
CA VAL A 836 16.75 -7.28 -25.85
C VAL A 836 16.60 -5.93 -25.14
N ILE A 837 15.41 -5.68 -24.59
CA ILE A 837 15.07 -4.41 -23.91
C ILE A 837 15.83 -4.28 -22.59
N ALA A 838 15.90 -5.35 -21.79
CA ALA A 838 16.64 -5.40 -20.53
C ALA A 838 18.15 -5.15 -20.72
N LYS A 839 18.75 -5.77 -21.77
CA LYS A 839 20.14 -5.51 -22.15
C LYS A 839 20.34 -4.04 -22.52
N ASP A 840 19.44 -3.47 -23.33
CA ASP A 840 19.56 -2.08 -23.76
C ASP A 840 19.34 -1.07 -22.62
N ILE A 841 18.42 -1.32 -21.69
CA ILE A 841 18.26 -0.51 -20.47
C ILE A 841 19.58 -0.45 -19.70
N LYS A 842 20.21 -1.61 -19.45
CA LYS A 842 21.50 -1.71 -18.77
C LYS A 842 22.64 -1.04 -19.55
N ASP A 843 22.75 -1.33 -20.85
CA ASP A 843 23.85 -0.83 -21.69
C ASP A 843 23.78 0.68 -21.95
N ASN A 844 22.58 1.27 -21.92
CA ASN A 844 22.38 2.71 -22.09
C ASN A 844 22.44 3.48 -20.76
N ALA A 845 22.28 2.83 -19.60
CA ALA A 845 22.37 3.48 -18.28
C ALA A 845 23.71 4.23 -18.08
N LYS A 846 24.81 3.72 -18.65
CA LYS A 846 26.14 4.37 -18.66
C LYS A 846 26.21 5.73 -19.39
N LYS A 847 25.15 6.12 -20.11
CA LYS A 847 25.02 7.43 -20.76
C LYS A 847 24.42 8.49 -19.83
N LEU A 848 23.84 8.08 -18.70
CA LEU A 848 23.34 8.98 -17.65
C LEU A 848 24.51 9.63 -16.90
N PRO A 849 24.28 10.71 -16.13
CA PRO A 849 25.35 11.34 -15.34
C PRO A 849 25.84 10.40 -14.24
N LEU A 850 24.89 9.70 -13.61
CA LEU A 850 25.11 8.71 -12.57
C LEU A 850 23.99 7.67 -12.58
N THR A 851 24.23 6.54 -11.91
CA THR A 851 23.25 5.48 -11.62
C THR A 851 23.34 5.11 -10.14
N VAL A 852 22.23 4.68 -9.56
CA VAL A 852 22.11 4.39 -8.12
C VAL A 852 21.65 2.95 -7.92
N SER A 853 22.34 2.16 -7.09
CA SER A 853 21.94 0.82 -6.68
C SER A 853 21.82 0.70 -5.16
N GLY A 854 20.88 -0.13 -4.72
CA GLY A 854 20.44 -0.27 -3.33
C GLY A 854 18.91 -0.35 -3.27
N ASP A 855 18.35 -0.66 -2.10
CA ASP A 855 16.89 -0.65 -1.88
C ASP A 855 16.40 0.77 -1.56
N VAL A 856 16.55 1.66 -2.55
CA VAL A 856 16.17 3.07 -2.48
C VAL A 856 15.46 3.54 -3.74
N ALA A 857 14.47 4.40 -3.58
CA ALA A 857 13.97 5.24 -4.66
C ALA A 857 14.89 6.47 -4.79
N TRP A 858 15.17 6.88 -6.03
CA TRP A 858 16.07 8.00 -6.29
C TRP A 858 15.61 8.88 -7.46
N VAL A 859 16.02 10.14 -7.42
CA VAL A 859 15.87 11.10 -8.52
C VAL A 859 17.11 11.99 -8.55
N VAL A 860 17.69 12.22 -9.73
CA VAL A 860 18.71 13.26 -9.92
C VAL A 860 18.19 14.32 -10.88
N ALA A 861 18.40 15.58 -10.54
CA ALA A 861 18.10 16.73 -11.40
C ALA A 861 19.26 17.72 -11.43
N GLN A 862 19.53 18.35 -12.57
CA GLN A 862 20.46 19.47 -12.66
C GLN A 862 19.80 20.72 -12.09
N SER A 863 20.19 21.12 -10.89
CA SER A 863 19.56 22.21 -10.16
C SER A 863 20.14 23.58 -10.52
N SER A 864 21.41 23.61 -10.92
CA SER A 864 22.11 24.75 -11.51
C SER A 864 23.12 24.27 -12.59
N PRO A 865 23.75 25.15 -13.40
CA PRO A 865 24.63 24.74 -14.49
C PRO A 865 25.81 23.82 -14.11
N LYS A 866 26.23 23.80 -12.85
CA LYS A 866 27.34 22.96 -12.34
C LYS A 866 26.96 22.05 -11.16
N HIS A 867 25.68 22.00 -10.78
CA HIS A 867 25.23 21.23 -9.62
C HIS A 867 24.11 20.25 -9.99
N LEU A 868 24.24 19.02 -9.50
CA LEU A 868 23.17 18.03 -9.53
C LEU A 868 22.62 17.83 -8.12
N ARG A 869 21.30 17.92 -7.97
CA ARG A 869 20.58 17.50 -6.77
C ARG A 869 20.19 16.03 -6.91
N LEU A 870 20.80 15.16 -6.12
CA LEU A 870 20.43 13.75 -5.99
C LEU A 870 19.59 13.56 -4.71
N THR A 871 18.35 13.12 -4.88
CA THR A 871 17.47 12.71 -3.77
C THR A 871 17.53 11.19 -3.63
N LEU A 872 17.85 10.69 -2.44
CA LEU A 872 17.84 9.26 -2.08
C LEU A 872 16.79 9.02 -0.99
N ILE A 873 16.03 7.93 -1.08
CA ILE A 873 14.89 7.66 -0.18
C ILE A 873 14.84 6.16 0.12
N ASP A 874 14.76 5.76 1.40
CA ASP A 874 14.55 4.37 1.81
C ASP A 874 13.36 3.75 1.05
N GLY A 875 13.61 2.72 0.24
CA GLY A 875 12.62 2.10 -0.64
C GLY A 875 11.55 1.27 0.08
N GLY A 876 11.80 0.91 1.34
CA GLY A 876 10.95 0.02 2.12
C GLY A 876 9.63 0.64 2.55
N TYR A 877 8.63 0.68 1.65
CA TYR A 877 7.38 1.43 1.85
C TYR A 877 6.70 1.14 3.21
N LEU A 878 6.45 -0.14 3.55
CA LEU A 878 6.01 -0.57 4.89
C LEU A 878 7.07 -1.35 5.68
N ASN A 879 8.26 -1.52 5.11
CA ASN A 879 9.37 -2.24 5.71
C ASN A 879 10.66 -1.39 5.61
N PRO A 880 10.69 -0.22 6.27
CA PRO A 880 11.84 0.67 6.25
C PRO A 880 13.08 -0.02 6.81
N ASP A 881 14.25 0.40 6.37
CA ASP A 881 15.52 -0.05 6.95
C ASP A 881 16.67 0.91 6.66
N ASP A 882 17.76 0.74 7.38
CA ASP A 882 19.04 1.34 7.00
C ASP A 882 19.49 0.79 5.64
N ARG A 883 19.74 1.68 4.67
CA ARG A 883 20.11 1.31 3.29
C ARG A 883 21.53 1.74 2.98
N GLU A 884 22.36 0.79 2.59
CA GLU A 884 23.61 1.06 1.89
C GLU A 884 23.31 1.30 0.42
N VAL A 885 23.82 2.42 -0.13
CA VAL A 885 23.52 2.89 -1.49
C VAL A 885 24.82 3.15 -2.23
N THR A 886 24.98 2.52 -3.39
CA THR A 886 26.10 2.80 -4.29
C THR A 886 25.67 3.76 -5.39
N ILE A 887 26.39 4.85 -5.55
CA ILE A 887 26.29 5.81 -6.64
C ILE A 887 27.47 5.58 -7.58
N GLN A 888 27.22 5.22 -8.84
CA GLN A 888 28.23 5.17 -9.88
C GLN A 888 28.16 6.46 -10.71
N PHE A 889 29.24 7.23 -10.75
CA PHE A 889 29.39 8.36 -11.67
C PHE A 889 29.82 7.87 -13.06
N ASN A 890 29.14 8.35 -14.09
CA ASN A 890 29.24 7.87 -15.47
C ASN A 890 29.73 9.01 -16.38
N THR A 891 28.83 9.88 -16.85
CA THR A 891 29.13 10.99 -17.78
C THR A 891 29.46 12.33 -17.11
N VAL A 892 29.62 12.38 -15.78
CA VAL A 892 30.14 13.57 -15.07
C VAL A 892 31.38 13.22 -14.25
N VAL A 893 32.14 14.23 -13.84
CA VAL A 893 33.21 14.11 -12.82
C VAL A 893 32.84 15.02 -11.65
N PRO A 894 32.54 14.46 -10.47
CA PRO A 894 32.26 15.27 -9.28
C PRO A 894 33.53 15.99 -8.80
N ILE A 895 33.36 17.23 -8.37
CA ILE A 895 34.35 18.06 -7.68
C ILE A 895 34.13 17.95 -6.17
N LYS A 896 32.88 18.11 -5.74
CA LYS A 896 32.44 18.05 -4.35
C LYS A 896 31.09 17.34 -4.28
N VAL A 897 30.91 16.52 -3.24
CA VAL A 897 29.64 15.83 -2.95
C VAL A 897 29.30 16.06 -1.48
N THR A 898 28.08 16.53 -1.19
CA THR A 898 27.71 16.95 0.18
C THR A 898 26.23 16.70 0.45
N ASP A 899 25.86 16.13 1.60
CA ASP A 899 24.46 16.14 2.06
C ASP A 899 24.11 17.54 2.57
N LEU A 900 23.07 18.12 2.01
CA LEU A 900 22.69 19.51 2.24
C LEU A 900 22.00 19.78 3.58
N LEU A 901 21.52 18.74 4.27
CA LEU A 901 20.92 18.88 5.60
C LEU A 901 21.95 18.66 6.72
N SER A 902 22.79 17.62 6.60
CA SER A 902 23.81 17.32 7.62
C SER A 902 25.13 18.09 7.41
N GLY A 903 25.42 18.53 6.19
CA GLY A 903 26.73 19.08 5.81
C GLY A 903 27.82 18.01 5.64
N GLU A 904 27.47 16.72 5.66
CA GLU A 904 28.41 15.61 5.48
C GLU A 904 29.01 15.61 4.07
N GLU A 905 30.34 15.63 3.98
CA GLU A 905 31.07 15.61 2.70
C GLU A 905 31.50 14.19 2.32
N PHE A 906 31.34 13.85 1.05
CA PHE A 906 31.61 12.52 0.51
C PHE A 906 32.69 12.57 -0.59
N THR A 907 33.56 11.56 -0.63
CA THR A 907 34.62 11.44 -1.64
C THR A 907 34.44 10.13 -2.41
N PRO A 908 34.20 10.16 -3.73
CA PRO A 908 34.17 8.95 -4.56
C PRO A 908 35.52 8.23 -4.62
N ASN A 909 35.50 6.92 -4.82
CA ASN A 909 36.70 6.11 -5.01
C ASN A 909 37.33 6.32 -6.40
N ALA A 910 38.49 5.68 -6.65
CA ALA A 910 39.20 5.78 -7.92
C ALA A 910 38.42 5.27 -9.16
N ASN A 911 37.35 4.49 -8.96
CA ASN A 911 36.47 3.99 -10.03
C ASN A 911 35.28 4.94 -10.30
N GLY A 912 35.16 6.04 -9.56
CA GLY A 912 33.99 6.92 -9.61
C GLY A 912 32.75 6.32 -8.93
N GLU A 913 32.93 5.40 -7.98
CA GLU A 913 31.85 4.89 -7.13
C GLU A 913 31.85 5.63 -5.79
N LEU A 914 30.68 5.87 -5.23
CA LEU A 914 30.50 6.42 -3.89
C LEU A 914 29.47 5.59 -3.11
N GLN A 915 29.76 5.27 -1.85
CA GLN A 915 28.81 4.64 -0.94
C GLN A 915 28.20 5.70 -0.02
N ILE A 916 26.88 5.70 0.14
CA ILE A 916 26.14 6.55 1.08
C ILE A 916 25.15 5.69 1.85
N LYS A 917 25.05 5.91 3.17
CA LYS A 917 24.01 5.30 4.00
C LYS A 917 22.78 6.20 4.10
N VAL A 918 21.61 5.69 3.72
CA VAL A 918 20.31 6.30 4.00
C VAL A 918 19.74 5.64 5.26
N SER A 919 19.50 6.41 6.32
CA SER A 919 18.99 5.87 7.58
C SER A 919 17.55 5.33 7.45
N CYS A 920 17.17 4.42 8.35
CA CYS A 920 15.85 3.80 8.42
C CYS A 920 14.70 4.83 8.40
N GLY A 921 13.79 4.67 7.42
CA GLY A 921 12.63 5.50 7.16
C GLY A 921 12.93 6.91 6.62
N LEU A 922 14.16 7.20 6.23
CA LEU A 922 14.63 8.54 5.91
C LEU A 922 14.96 8.72 4.42
N PHE A 923 15.53 9.89 4.13
CA PHE A 923 15.93 10.38 2.83
C PHE A 923 17.18 11.27 2.98
N ARG A 924 17.92 11.47 1.90
CA ARG A 924 19.11 12.33 1.80
C ARG A 924 18.94 13.30 0.62
N PHE A 925 19.49 14.50 0.74
CA PHE A 925 19.53 15.48 -0.36
C PHE A 925 20.99 15.82 -0.63
N ILE A 926 21.57 15.13 -1.61
CA ILE A 926 22.98 15.25 -1.96
C ILE A 926 23.13 16.32 -3.05
N ASP A 927 23.97 17.32 -2.79
CA ASP A 927 24.52 18.19 -3.83
C ASP A 927 25.78 17.57 -4.43
N ILE A 928 25.93 17.73 -5.73
CA ILE A 928 27.06 17.22 -6.50
C ILE A 928 27.53 18.36 -7.42
N GLU A 929 28.56 19.09 -6.99
CA GLU A 929 29.29 20.01 -7.86
C GLU A 929 30.10 19.18 -8.86
N PHE A 930 30.07 19.53 -10.16
CA PHE A 930 30.77 18.77 -11.20
C PHE A 930 31.46 19.66 -12.24
N THR A 931 32.51 19.14 -12.88
CA THR A 931 33.31 19.90 -13.87
C THR A 931 32.55 20.22 -15.16
N GLY A 932 31.62 19.35 -15.54
CA GLY A 932 30.85 19.37 -16.78
C GLY A 932 30.43 17.96 -17.20
N PHE A 933 29.57 17.86 -18.23
CA PHE A 933 29.27 16.58 -18.87
C PHE A 933 30.42 16.19 -19.82
N LYS A 934 30.75 14.89 -19.84
CA LYS A 934 31.73 14.26 -20.74
C LYS A 934 31.16 14.02 -22.14
#